data_AF-A0A239IS22-F1
#
_entry.id   AF-A0A239IS22-F1
#
_cell.length_a   1.000
_cell.length_b   1.000
_cell.length_c   1.000
_cell.angle_alpha   90.00
_cell.angle_beta   90.00
_cell.angle_gamma   90.00
#
_symmetry.space_group_name_H-M   'P 1'
#
loop_
_entity.id
_entity.type
_entity.pdbx_description
1 polymer ?
#
loop_
_entity_poly.entity_id
_entity_poly.type
_entity_poly.pdbx_seq_one_letter_code
_entity_poly.pdbx_strand_id
1 'polypeptide(L)'
;MVSAIAPNAHILLVEADTPGFEDLGAAVDTAVELGAKFVSNSYGTDYRFGSGEDPYQTTVLDAHYNHPGVAMVASSGDFGYGVSYPAASSHVTAVGGTSLTADSGSSRGWSETAWGGAGSGCSLYVPKPAFQKDTGCANRAVADVSAVADPATPVAVYQTYGGGGWAQFGGTSAGSPIIAAVYANAGTPVAGTYPNSYPYAAEAGLFDVTAGDNGTCTPAYLCSGSAGYDGPTGLGTPDGLRAFRTGPHGTLSGTVTDQATGKPLAGATISAGTENVTRTGADGGYTLGLPVGHYDITVDAYGYAGGTAKDVDVTEDGTLTRDFALKPVPSQTVSGKVTDGSGHGWPLYAKITVDGVPGGPVWTDPATGAFTLSLPEGHDYTLHADASLPGYTTATRSLTVTDAPQSLQLPLRADPWKATAPGYTVHLDGATEHFASTDSAPQGWRVVNADGSEGGWTFDDPEGRGNQTGGDGAFAIADNTTIGSPYDTQLISPVYDLTEATDPELAFDAMYWVSDGKAVSVDASSDDGATWKSLWTATPGFTDHAKVEIPLDGLAGKRDVRVRFHFVTEFAWWWGVDDVFVGDRGYTATPGGLVTGTVTDANTGEGLVGADVTVKDEPGVTATTVATPEDPARGDGLYLMFSPGLGKHEVNAARPRYTELSKTVAIAADTAVSASYKLKAGQLTVTPDTVGATLGWGKSTTRNMTVKNTGGAPVTVAVGERAGGFQPQALGGGAPLQTVKGHFSPHASKKGPAPSGPKRTAAPSGDAWQTAPNLPETVLGNAVGTYEGKVYSAFGYTGFDVSNAMYVLDPVVGTWSQVASATDRREAPSGQFVDGRFYTVGGWLPDSTTDPKLEIYDPVADRWSTGAPAPAAYAGQGNAALDGKFYTVGGCDDRCGTVEAYAYDPDTDTWSRIADYPERVAWESCGGVNGKLYCAGGNADSIGESKRAYVYDPAADTWTSLPDLPIPLWSSSSTAANDRLVMTSGISHEALTNQGFAYDPQAGAWATLPNADVATYRGGAALGLYKIGGGSEPYTPSSTVEFLPGYDQGGTTDVPWLRTSSQHFTLQPGASTTVTVTLDASVPEIAQPGDLTAQLALDNDTPYGMRKIPVSLHVDPPKTWGKITGTVRGVQSDGTTKPLAGATVEIGSWAADYSLRTAADGTYSLWLDSRNNPLDVIVAKDGYRPVATTMKVRKGETVTGDFTLKKQ
;
A
#
# COMPACT_ATOMS: atom_id res chain seq x y z
N MET A 1 -1.62 9.72 13.55
CA MET A 1 -1.45 8.89 14.76
C MET A 1 -2.04 9.54 16.02
N VAL A 2 -1.68 10.79 16.38
CA VAL A 2 -2.24 11.49 17.57
C VAL A 2 -3.77 11.48 17.58
N SER A 3 -4.42 11.73 16.44
CA SER A 3 -5.87 11.66 16.29
C SER A 3 -6.49 10.28 16.52
N ALA A 4 -5.73 9.19 16.37
CA ALA A 4 -6.21 7.84 16.67
C ALA A 4 -6.11 7.53 18.18
N ILE A 5 -5.04 8.02 18.82
CA ILE A 5 -4.78 7.83 20.26
C ILE A 5 -5.69 8.74 21.11
N ALA A 6 -5.91 9.97 20.66
CA ALA A 6 -6.70 10.98 21.33
C ALA A 6 -7.70 11.63 20.35
N PRO A 7 -8.74 10.90 19.92
CA PRO A 7 -9.68 11.37 18.89
C PRO A 7 -10.50 12.60 19.28
N ASN A 8 -10.55 12.91 20.58
CA ASN A 8 -11.24 14.08 21.11
C ASN A 8 -10.30 15.24 21.46
N ALA A 9 -8.99 15.10 21.25
CA ALA A 9 -8.02 16.16 21.56
C ALA A 9 -8.08 17.28 20.51
N HIS A 10 -7.82 18.52 20.97
CA HIS A 10 -7.49 19.63 20.07
C HIS A 10 -6.02 19.48 19.67
N ILE A 11 -5.79 19.18 18.40
CA ILE A 11 -4.45 18.90 17.89
C ILE A 11 -3.93 20.14 17.15
N LEU A 12 -2.82 20.68 17.63
CA LEU A 12 -2.02 21.68 16.92
C LEU A 12 -0.86 20.95 16.24
N LEU A 13 -0.78 21.04 14.91
CA LEU A 13 0.39 20.59 14.15
C LEU A 13 1.24 21.81 13.83
N VAL A 14 2.51 21.80 14.28
CA VAL A 14 3.52 22.79 13.91
C VAL A 14 4.58 22.08 13.09
N GLU A 15 4.80 22.55 11.87
CA GLU A 15 5.81 22.03 10.95
C GLU A 15 7.07 22.92 11.03
N ALA A 16 8.24 22.29 11.13
CA ALA A 16 9.52 22.99 11.14
C ALA A 16 10.02 23.21 9.70
N ASP A 17 10.76 24.29 9.47
CA ASP A 17 11.31 24.61 8.14
C ASP A 17 12.31 23.55 7.65
N THR A 18 13.04 22.91 8.56
CA THR A 18 13.95 21.79 8.26
C THR A 18 13.89 20.71 9.37
N PRO A 19 14.40 19.49 9.11
CA PRO A 19 14.53 18.46 10.15
C PRO A 19 15.72 18.72 11.12
N GLY A 20 16.36 19.89 11.06
CA GLY A 20 17.43 20.29 11.99
C GLY A 20 16.91 20.56 13.40
N PHE A 21 17.74 20.32 14.42
CA PHE A 21 17.31 20.42 15.82
C PHE A 21 16.99 21.84 16.28
N GLU A 22 17.62 22.86 15.69
CA GLU A 22 17.33 24.26 15.95
C GLU A 22 15.92 24.63 15.46
N ASP A 23 15.56 24.22 14.25
CA ASP A 23 14.23 24.49 13.67
C ASP A 23 13.14 23.65 14.36
N LEU A 24 13.44 22.39 14.69
CA LEU A 24 12.56 21.56 15.51
C LEU A 24 12.36 22.17 16.92
N GLY A 25 13.41 22.72 17.53
CA GLY A 25 13.31 23.45 18.79
C GLY A 25 12.46 24.72 18.70
N ALA A 26 12.63 25.50 17.63
CA ALA A 26 11.81 26.68 17.37
C ALA A 26 10.32 26.33 17.14
N ALA A 27 10.03 25.19 16.51
CA ALA A 27 8.68 24.67 16.37
C ALA A 27 8.05 24.31 17.73
N VAL A 28 8.83 23.76 18.68
CA VAL A 28 8.37 23.51 20.06
C VAL A 28 8.01 24.81 20.75
N ASP A 29 8.87 25.84 20.67
CA ASP A 29 8.58 27.15 21.25
C ASP A 29 7.30 27.77 20.65
N THR A 30 7.15 27.68 19.33
CA THR A 30 5.96 28.14 18.60
C THR A 30 4.71 27.42 19.07
N ALA A 31 4.77 26.09 19.26
CA ALA A 31 3.64 25.33 19.76
C ALA A 31 3.19 25.81 21.16
N VAL A 32 4.15 26.10 22.06
CA VAL A 32 3.85 26.64 23.39
C VAL A 32 3.32 28.07 23.32
N GLU A 33 3.87 28.92 22.46
CA GLU A 33 3.38 30.29 22.22
C GLU A 33 1.93 30.29 21.72
N LEU A 34 1.58 29.33 20.86
CA LEU A 34 0.21 29.09 20.38
C LEU A 34 -0.71 28.42 21.41
N GLY A 35 -0.20 28.13 22.62
CA GLY A 35 -0.97 27.70 23.77
C GLY A 35 -0.89 26.21 24.11
N ALA A 36 -0.02 25.43 23.48
CA ALA A 36 0.13 24.01 23.79
C ALA A 36 0.62 23.80 25.24
N LYS A 37 -0.10 22.96 26.00
CA LYS A 37 0.29 22.51 27.36
C LYS A 37 0.88 21.11 27.41
N PHE A 38 0.80 20.39 26.29
CA PHE A 38 1.28 19.02 26.12
C PHE A 38 1.91 18.93 24.74
N VAL A 39 3.22 18.70 24.67
CA VAL A 39 3.98 18.66 23.42
C VAL A 39 4.57 17.28 23.26
N SER A 40 4.23 16.60 22.16
CA SER A 40 4.78 15.30 21.81
C SER A 40 5.85 15.44 20.74
N ASN A 41 7.07 15.05 21.08
CA ASN A 41 8.20 15.02 20.18
C ASN A 41 8.48 13.55 19.83
N SER A 42 8.24 13.17 18.58
CA SER A 42 8.40 11.80 18.09
C SER A 42 9.64 11.68 17.20
N TYR A 43 10.71 12.35 17.61
CA TYR A 43 12.00 12.41 16.92
C TYR A 43 13.13 12.34 17.94
N GLY A 44 14.33 12.03 17.48
CA GLY A 44 15.52 12.12 18.30
C GLY A 44 16.80 11.82 17.53
N THR A 45 17.93 11.96 18.19
CA THR A 45 19.25 11.70 17.58
C THR A 45 19.49 10.21 17.33
N ASP A 46 20.22 9.92 16.26
CA ASP A 46 20.66 8.57 15.95
C ASP A 46 21.91 8.21 16.78
N TYR A 47 21.76 7.27 17.70
CA TYR A 47 22.84 6.77 18.56
C TYR A 47 23.41 5.42 18.11
N ARG A 48 23.08 4.92 16.91
CA ARG A 48 23.62 3.65 16.38
C ARG A 48 25.12 3.71 16.07
N PHE A 49 25.64 4.90 15.79
CA PHE A 49 27.03 5.10 15.34
C PHE A 49 27.85 6.00 16.28
N GLY A 50 27.38 6.23 17.51
CA GLY A 50 28.03 7.13 18.46
C GLY A 50 27.25 7.27 19.77
N SER A 51 27.50 8.34 20.52
CA SER A 51 26.82 8.61 21.79
C SER A 51 25.37 9.06 21.64
N GLY A 52 24.96 9.52 20.45
CA GLY A 52 23.68 10.20 20.23
C GLY A 52 23.58 11.59 20.87
N GLU A 53 24.43 11.90 21.83
CA GLU A 53 24.49 13.20 22.50
C GLU A 53 25.74 14.00 22.10
N ASP A 54 25.60 15.32 22.16
CA ASP A 54 26.66 16.32 21.98
C ASP A 54 26.54 17.42 23.07
N PRO A 55 27.66 17.94 23.64
CA PRO A 55 27.63 19.04 24.62
C PRO A 55 26.82 20.28 24.18
N TYR A 56 26.81 20.58 22.89
CA TYR A 56 26.03 21.67 22.29
C TYR A 56 24.55 21.59 22.65
N GLN A 57 23.99 20.37 22.70
CA GLN A 57 22.57 20.15 22.98
C GLN A 57 22.18 20.66 24.37
N THR A 58 23.03 20.41 25.38
CA THR A 58 22.80 20.86 26.77
C THR A 58 23.00 22.35 26.98
N THR A 59 23.74 23.02 26.10
CA THR A 59 24.09 24.44 26.26
C THR A 59 23.25 25.38 25.39
N VAL A 60 22.71 24.87 24.28
CA VAL A 60 21.94 25.67 23.31
C VAL A 60 20.53 25.14 23.14
N LEU A 61 20.35 23.84 22.91
CA LEU A 61 19.04 23.29 22.52
C LEU A 61 18.09 23.08 23.71
N ASP A 62 18.60 22.84 24.92
CA ASP A 62 17.77 22.60 26.12
C ASP A 62 16.83 23.76 26.47
N ALA A 63 17.16 24.98 26.03
CA ALA A 63 16.31 26.14 26.23
C ALA A 63 14.93 25.97 25.56
N HIS A 64 14.86 25.33 24.39
CA HIS A 64 13.62 25.09 23.64
C HIS A 64 12.67 24.10 24.34
N TYR A 65 13.21 23.24 25.22
CA TYR A 65 12.41 22.27 25.97
C TYR A 65 12.11 22.72 27.40
N ASN A 66 12.66 23.85 27.84
CA ASN A 66 12.50 24.38 29.19
C ASN A 66 11.25 25.28 29.31
N HIS A 67 10.08 24.65 29.41
CA HIS A 67 8.80 25.35 29.53
C HIS A 67 8.05 24.94 30.81
N PRO A 68 8.24 25.67 31.93
CA PRO A 68 7.56 25.38 33.19
C PRO A 68 6.03 25.42 33.06
N GLY A 69 5.35 24.35 33.46
CA GLY A 69 3.91 24.16 33.34
C GLY A 69 3.45 23.50 32.04
N VAL A 70 4.38 23.07 31.19
CA VAL A 70 4.10 22.35 29.93
C VAL A 70 4.69 20.94 30.02
N ALA A 71 3.90 19.93 29.66
CA ALA A 71 4.39 18.56 29.57
C ALA A 71 5.14 18.36 28.24
N MET A 72 6.47 18.41 28.31
CA MET A 72 7.35 18.09 27.18
C MET A 72 7.62 16.59 27.17
N VAL A 73 7.21 15.89 26.11
CA VAL A 73 7.33 14.43 26.02
C VAL A 73 8.15 14.05 24.79
N ALA A 74 9.11 13.13 24.94
CA ALA A 74 9.92 12.67 23.81
C ALA A 74 10.15 11.15 23.82
N SER A 75 10.22 10.55 22.63
CA SER A 75 10.59 9.15 22.41
C SER A 75 12.04 8.88 22.81
N SER A 76 12.29 7.81 23.59
CA SER A 76 13.65 7.49 24.06
C SER A 76 14.55 6.90 22.97
N GLY A 77 13.99 6.38 21.87
CA GLY A 77 14.70 5.76 20.76
C GLY A 77 14.27 4.33 20.49
N ASP A 78 14.66 3.80 19.33
CA ASP A 78 14.17 2.50 18.80
C ASP A 78 15.32 1.50 18.51
N PHE A 79 16.53 1.78 19.01
CA PHE A 79 17.73 1.01 18.72
C PHE A 79 18.36 0.36 19.96
N GLY A 80 17.55 0.07 20.99
CA GLY A 80 18.00 -0.55 22.23
C GLY A 80 18.86 0.38 23.09
N TYR A 81 19.83 -0.20 23.81
CA TYR A 81 20.70 0.56 24.72
C TYR A 81 21.52 1.66 24.02
N GLY A 82 21.17 2.91 24.26
CA GLY A 82 21.82 4.15 23.85
C GLY A 82 20.98 5.38 24.23
N VAL A 83 21.56 6.58 24.12
CA VAL A 83 20.93 7.82 24.57
C VAL A 83 20.55 8.69 23.38
N SER A 84 19.29 9.11 23.34
CA SER A 84 18.75 10.02 22.33
C SER A 84 18.42 11.39 22.91
N TYR A 85 18.72 12.45 22.16
CA TYR A 85 18.25 13.81 22.42
C TYR A 85 17.03 14.10 21.52
N PRO A 86 15.93 14.73 22.02
CA PRO A 86 15.81 15.48 23.25
C PRO A 86 15.35 14.66 24.47
N ALA A 87 15.17 13.34 24.36
CA ALA A 87 14.77 12.52 25.50
C ALA A 87 15.75 12.61 26.69
N ALA A 88 17.03 12.90 26.44
CA ALA A 88 18.02 13.17 27.48
C ALA A 88 17.88 14.54 28.18
N SER A 89 17.13 15.51 27.64
CA SER A 89 16.98 16.87 28.21
C SER A 89 16.22 16.94 29.54
N SER A 90 16.81 17.53 30.59
CA SER A 90 16.28 17.50 31.96
C SER A 90 14.86 18.06 32.19
N HIS A 91 14.26 18.67 31.15
CA HIS A 91 12.92 19.23 31.14
C HIS A 91 11.87 18.34 30.46
N VAL A 92 12.30 17.26 29.81
CA VAL A 92 11.46 16.36 29.02
C VAL A 92 11.12 15.11 29.82
N THR A 93 9.90 14.60 29.67
CA THR A 93 9.51 13.22 30.05
C THR A 93 9.92 12.28 28.92
N ALA A 94 10.95 11.47 29.16
CA ALA A 94 11.42 10.47 28.21
C ALA A 94 10.54 9.23 28.23
N VAL A 95 10.10 8.77 27.06
CA VAL A 95 9.18 7.63 26.92
C VAL A 95 9.90 6.41 26.38
N GLY A 96 10.09 5.43 27.26
CA GLY A 96 10.55 4.07 26.93
C GLY A 96 9.46 3.22 26.28
N GLY A 97 9.79 1.97 26.00
CA GLY A 97 8.95 1.09 25.18
C GLY A 97 8.63 -0.27 25.81
N THR A 98 7.38 -0.70 25.68
CA THR A 98 6.94 -2.05 26.07
C THR A 98 6.32 -2.83 24.91
N SER A 99 6.33 -4.16 25.03
CA SER A 99 5.56 -5.10 24.21
C SER A 99 4.32 -5.56 24.98
N LEU A 100 3.14 -5.51 24.37
CA LEU A 100 1.87 -5.92 24.98
C LEU A 100 1.42 -7.32 24.51
N THR A 101 1.19 -8.25 25.44
CA THR A 101 0.56 -9.54 25.13
C THR A 101 -0.80 -9.65 25.80
N ALA A 102 -1.84 -10.01 25.04
CA ALA A 102 -3.18 -10.20 25.58
C ALA A 102 -3.17 -11.29 26.66
N ASP A 103 -3.67 -10.96 27.85
CA ASP A 103 -3.72 -11.85 28.99
C ASP A 103 -5.08 -11.73 29.69
N SER A 104 -5.99 -12.65 29.33
CA SER A 104 -7.31 -12.74 29.96
C SER A 104 -7.29 -13.13 31.44
N GLY A 105 -6.15 -13.59 31.97
CA GLY A 105 -5.94 -13.86 33.39
C GLY A 105 -5.55 -12.63 34.21
N SER A 106 -5.10 -11.56 33.55
CA SER A 106 -4.78 -10.27 34.16
C SER A 106 -6.03 -9.38 34.20
N SER A 107 -6.23 -8.66 35.30
CA SER A 107 -7.32 -7.67 35.41
C SER A 107 -7.16 -6.48 34.45
N ARG A 108 -5.96 -6.26 33.93
CA ARG A 108 -5.66 -5.25 32.88
C ARG A 108 -5.99 -5.77 31.48
N GLY A 109 -6.20 -7.09 31.33
CA GLY A 109 -6.39 -7.75 30.04
C GLY A 109 -5.10 -7.95 29.23
N TRP A 110 -3.96 -7.47 29.76
CA TRP A 110 -2.65 -7.49 29.11
C TRP A 110 -1.55 -7.83 30.11
N SER A 111 -0.48 -8.41 29.58
CA SER A 111 0.84 -8.56 30.20
C SER A 111 1.86 -7.76 29.39
N GLU A 112 2.90 -7.27 30.06
CA GLU A 112 3.88 -6.35 29.48
C GLU A 112 5.31 -6.81 29.77
N THR A 113 6.18 -6.61 28.78
CA THR A 113 7.64 -6.74 28.92
C THR A 113 8.32 -5.54 28.28
N ALA A 114 9.53 -5.20 28.75
CA ALA A 114 10.38 -4.24 28.07
C ALA A 114 10.56 -4.62 26.59
N TRP A 115 10.39 -3.65 25.69
CA TRP A 115 10.55 -3.88 24.25
C TRP A 115 12.04 -3.89 23.88
N GLY A 116 12.45 -4.88 23.08
CA GLY A 116 13.84 -5.06 22.66
C GLY A 116 14.46 -3.85 21.96
N GLY A 117 13.64 -3.03 21.30
CA GLY A 117 14.07 -1.80 20.63
C GLY A 117 14.05 -0.55 21.50
N ALA A 118 13.43 -0.58 22.69
CA ALA A 118 13.25 0.62 23.51
C ALA A 118 14.59 1.31 23.79
N GLY A 119 14.68 2.63 23.60
CA GLY A 119 15.88 3.39 23.93
C GLY A 119 16.08 3.47 25.44
N SER A 120 17.29 3.20 25.91
CA SER A 120 17.68 3.39 27.31
C SER A 120 19.18 3.64 27.45
N GLY A 121 19.61 4.36 28.48
CA GLY A 121 21.04 4.60 28.68
C GLY A 121 21.34 5.60 29.77
N CYS A 122 22.64 5.85 29.97
CA CYS A 122 23.15 6.84 30.91
C CYS A 122 23.77 8.00 30.12
N SER A 123 23.21 9.20 30.26
CA SER A 123 23.64 10.37 29.48
C SER A 123 25.09 10.77 29.79
N LEU A 124 25.83 11.21 28.77
CA LEU A 124 27.22 11.65 28.90
C LEU A 124 27.33 13.07 29.43
N TYR A 125 26.31 13.91 29.23
CA TYR A 125 26.41 15.35 29.45
C TYR A 125 25.34 15.93 30.37
N VAL A 126 24.14 15.32 30.44
CA VAL A 126 23.03 15.90 31.22
C VAL A 126 23.12 15.43 32.68
N PRO A 127 23.27 16.35 33.65
CA PRO A 127 23.31 15.97 35.06
C PRO A 127 22.02 15.30 35.51
N LYS A 128 22.14 14.35 36.43
CA LYS A 128 20.97 13.67 36.99
C LYS A 128 20.01 14.66 37.67
N PRO A 129 18.73 14.74 37.25
CA PRO A 129 17.75 15.57 37.92
C PRO A 129 17.52 15.13 39.37
N ALA A 130 17.27 16.07 40.27
CA ALA A 130 17.15 15.77 41.70
C ALA A 130 15.99 14.80 42.03
N PHE A 131 14.98 14.69 41.18
CA PHE A 131 13.85 13.76 41.36
C PHE A 131 14.21 12.31 40.95
N GLN A 132 15.19 12.11 40.08
CA GLN A 132 15.62 10.78 39.62
C GLN A 132 16.61 10.18 40.64
N LYS A 133 16.33 8.94 41.11
CA LYS A 133 17.00 8.35 42.29
C LYS A 133 17.77 7.07 42.02
N ASP A 134 17.80 6.56 40.80
CA ASP A 134 18.62 5.39 40.45
C ASP A 134 20.10 5.67 40.77
N THR A 135 20.85 4.64 41.12
CA THR A 135 22.22 4.80 41.67
C THR A 135 23.31 4.30 40.74
N GLY A 136 22.95 3.60 39.66
CA GLY A 136 23.93 2.99 38.76
C GLY A 136 24.28 3.83 37.52
N CYS A 137 23.56 4.91 37.26
CA CYS A 137 23.93 5.95 36.31
C CYS A 137 24.29 7.23 37.09
N ALA A 138 25.44 7.86 36.84
CA ALA A 138 25.83 9.08 37.56
C ALA A 138 25.13 10.33 37.04
N ASN A 139 24.86 10.34 35.73
CA ASN A 139 24.14 11.39 35.01
C ASN A 139 22.69 10.98 34.82
N ARG A 140 21.93 11.65 33.94
CA ARG A 140 20.54 11.29 33.69
C ARG A 140 20.43 9.90 33.06
N ALA A 141 19.59 9.03 33.65
CA ALA A 141 19.15 7.80 33.01
C ALA A 141 17.94 8.10 32.10
N VAL A 142 17.96 7.55 30.89
CA VAL A 142 16.97 7.80 29.84
C VAL A 142 15.79 6.84 29.97
N ALA A 143 14.60 7.36 29.65
CA ALA A 143 13.26 6.87 30.00
C ALA A 143 12.86 7.17 31.45
N ASP A 144 11.77 7.92 31.61
CA ASP A 144 11.14 8.24 32.89
C ASP A 144 9.90 7.34 33.12
N VAL A 145 9.16 7.08 32.04
CA VAL A 145 7.98 6.19 31.97
C VAL A 145 8.01 5.45 30.62
N SER A 146 7.08 4.52 30.39
CA SER A 146 6.97 3.83 29.12
C SER A 146 5.53 3.68 28.63
N ALA A 147 5.38 3.34 27.36
CA ALA A 147 4.12 2.94 26.75
C ALA A 147 4.38 1.86 25.69
N VAL A 148 3.32 1.30 25.11
CA VAL A 148 3.44 0.35 24.00
C VAL A 148 4.22 0.98 22.85
N ALA A 149 5.26 0.27 22.43
CA ALA A 149 6.19 0.72 21.40
C ALA A 149 6.56 -0.40 20.42
N ASP A 150 6.34 -1.67 20.77
CA ASP A 150 6.73 -2.77 19.88
C ASP A 150 5.92 -2.76 18.57
N PRO A 151 6.57 -2.70 17.39
CA PRO A 151 5.89 -2.87 16.10
C PRO A 151 5.16 -4.21 15.97
N ALA A 152 5.52 -5.22 16.76
CA ALA A 152 4.81 -6.50 16.84
C ALA A 152 3.51 -6.41 17.68
N THR A 153 3.36 -5.38 18.51
CA THR A 153 2.14 -5.07 19.27
C THR A 153 1.70 -3.63 18.99
N PRO A 154 1.43 -3.28 17.73
CA PRO A 154 1.42 -1.90 17.27
C PRO A 154 0.11 -1.16 17.56
N VAL A 155 0.13 0.15 17.35
CA VAL A 155 -1.06 1.02 17.35
C VAL A 155 -1.68 1.04 15.95
N ALA A 156 -2.97 0.71 15.85
CA ALA A 156 -3.72 0.81 14.60
C ALA A 156 -4.17 2.26 14.33
N VAL A 157 -3.91 2.76 13.13
CA VAL A 157 -4.23 4.12 12.69
C VAL A 157 -4.87 4.06 11.30
N TYR A 158 -6.02 4.71 11.12
CA TYR A 158 -6.66 4.82 9.81
C TYR A 158 -6.01 5.95 8.99
N GLN A 159 -5.45 5.63 7.83
CA GLN A 159 -4.73 6.58 6.97
C GLN A 159 -5.53 6.87 5.70
N THR A 160 -5.69 8.16 5.42
CA THR A 160 -6.39 8.69 4.24
C THR A 160 -5.48 9.51 3.31
N TYR A 161 -4.20 9.69 3.68
CA TYR A 161 -3.20 10.44 2.90
C TYR A 161 -2.13 9.48 2.36
N GLY A 162 -2.03 9.36 1.03
CA GLY A 162 -1.04 8.51 0.34
C GLY A 162 -1.21 6.99 0.47
N GLY A 163 -2.19 6.52 1.24
CA GLY A 163 -2.58 5.11 1.40
C GLY A 163 -4.07 5.00 1.77
N GLY A 164 -4.67 3.83 1.59
CA GLY A 164 -6.08 3.58 1.91
C GLY A 164 -6.26 2.54 3.02
N GLY A 165 -6.89 2.91 4.13
CA GLY A 165 -7.35 1.97 5.17
C GLY A 165 -6.59 2.03 6.50
N TRP A 166 -6.67 0.96 7.30
CA TRP A 166 -5.98 0.84 8.59
C TRP A 166 -4.51 0.42 8.40
N ALA A 167 -3.59 1.15 9.02
CA ALA A 167 -2.17 0.87 9.10
C ALA A 167 -1.73 0.67 10.57
N GLN A 168 -0.57 0.05 10.79
CA GLN A 168 -0.03 -0.24 12.12
C GLN A 168 1.29 0.51 12.32
N PHE A 169 1.43 1.19 13.46
CA PHE A 169 2.60 2.00 13.81
C PHE A 169 3.16 1.58 15.17
N GLY A 170 4.49 1.59 15.29
CA GLY A 170 5.23 1.28 16.52
C GLY A 170 6.42 2.23 16.71
N GLY A 171 7.39 1.82 17.51
CA GLY A 171 8.47 2.64 18.03
C GLY A 171 8.09 3.38 19.31
N THR A 172 9.08 3.81 20.10
CA THR A 172 8.89 4.77 21.19
C THR A 172 8.34 6.11 20.68
N SER A 173 8.49 6.36 19.38
CA SER A 173 7.77 7.39 18.61
C SER A 173 6.25 7.27 18.73
N ALA A 174 5.68 6.06 18.82
CA ALA A 174 4.27 5.85 19.14
C ALA A 174 3.95 6.07 20.62
N GLY A 175 4.91 5.77 21.52
CA GLY A 175 4.77 5.97 22.96
C GLY A 175 4.70 7.45 23.38
N SER A 176 5.50 8.32 22.75
CA SER A 176 5.52 9.78 23.03
C SER A 176 4.11 10.42 23.00
N PRO A 177 3.31 10.28 21.94
CA PRO A 177 1.96 10.85 21.90
C PRO A 177 0.97 10.13 22.81
N ILE A 178 1.19 8.85 23.15
CA ILE A 178 0.38 8.15 24.18
C ILE A 178 0.58 8.83 25.54
N ILE A 179 1.82 9.05 25.96
CA ILE A 179 2.12 9.67 27.24
C ILE A 179 1.70 11.15 27.27
N ALA A 180 1.88 11.89 26.16
CA ALA A 180 1.35 13.25 26.05
C ALA A 180 -0.17 13.29 26.23
N ALA A 181 -0.91 12.33 25.64
CA ALA A 181 -2.35 12.20 25.84
C ALA A 181 -2.72 11.81 27.28
N VAL A 182 -1.90 11.01 27.96
CA VAL A 182 -2.09 10.67 29.38
C VAL A 182 -1.94 11.92 30.26
N TYR A 183 -0.93 12.76 30.04
CA TYR A 183 -0.82 14.06 30.72
C TYR A 183 -2.04 14.94 30.42
N ALA A 184 -2.47 15.02 29.16
CA ALA A 184 -3.66 15.79 28.78
C ALA A 184 -4.92 15.32 29.53
N ASN A 185 -5.10 14.01 29.68
CA ASN A 185 -6.23 13.43 30.40
C ASN A 185 -6.10 13.60 31.92
N ALA A 186 -4.88 13.67 32.46
CA ALA A 186 -4.63 13.92 33.88
C ALA A 186 -4.95 15.36 34.31
N GLY A 187 -5.02 16.30 33.36
CA GLY A 187 -5.34 17.71 33.54
C GLY A 187 -4.16 18.63 33.26
N THR A 188 -4.42 19.94 33.10
CA THR A 188 -3.38 20.94 32.83
C THR A 188 -2.32 20.94 33.94
N PRO A 189 -1.01 20.84 33.59
CA PRO A 189 0.03 20.84 34.59
C PRO A 189 0.07 22.15 35.37
N VAL A 190 0.49 22.09 36.63
CA VAL A 190 0.54 23.27 37.49
C VAL A 190 1.58 24.25 36.94
N ALA A 191 1.17 25.50 36.71
CA ALA A 191 2.05 26.55 36.19
C ALA A 191 3.33 26.68 37.03
N GLY A 192 4.48 26.82 36.35
CA GLY A 192 5.78 26.96 37.01
C GLY A 192 6.41 25.67 37.54
N THR A 193 5.79 24.50 37.31
CA THR A 193 6.36 23.19 37.69
C THR A 193 6.86 22.41 36.47
N TYR A 194 7.63 21.33 36.68
CA TYR A 194 8.14 20.49 35.60
C TYR A 194 7.43 19.12 35.59
N PRO A 195 6.56 18.83 34.61
CA PRO A 195 5.72 17.63 34.63
C PRO A 195 6.48 16.30 34.58
N ASN A 196 7.72 16.29 34.07
CA ASN A 196 8.60 15.12 34.09
C ASN A 196 9.00 14.68 35.51
N SER A 197 8.83 15.55 36.52
CA SER A 197 9.03 15.18 37.92
C SER A 197 7.82 14.50 38.58
N TYR A 198 6.62 14.59 37.99
CA TYR A 198 5.39 14.09 38.62
C TYR A 198 5.39 12.57 38.83
N PRO A 199 5.81 11.74 37.84
CA PRO A 199 5.86 10.29 38.02
C PRO A 199 6.74 9.86 39.20
N TYR A 200 7.81 10.61 39.48
CA TYR A 200 8.73 10.35 40.59
C TYR A 200 8.21 10.79 41.97
N ALA A 201 7.21 11.68 42.01
CA ALA A 201 6.59 12.16 43.25
C ALA A 201 5.38 11.31 43.68
N ALA A 202 4.88 10.44 42.80
CA ALA A 202 3.70 9.64 43.06
C ALA A 202 4.04 8.35 43.82
N GLU A 203 3.26 8.03 44.86
CA GLU A 203 3.37 6.75 45.61
C GLU A 203 2.70 5.57 44.87
N ALA A 204 1.87 5.86 43.85
CA ALA A 204 1.11 4.88 43.06
C ALA A 204 0.63 5.49 41.72
N GLY A 205 0.24 4.65 40.76
CA GLY A 205 -0.33 5.08 39.46
C GLY A 205 0.53 4.73 38.24
N LEU A 206 1.52 3.86 38.42
CA LEU A 206 2.30 3.23 37.36
C LEU A 206 2.32 1.72 37.58
N PHE A 207 2.34 0.98 36.48
CA PHE A 207 2.52 -0.45 36.44
C PHE A 207 4.00 -0.75 36.16
N ASP A 208 4.69 -1.32 37.14
CA ASP A 208 6.11 -1.68 37.08
C ASP A 208 6.35 -2.89 36.17
N VAL A 209 7.22 -2.73 35.15
CA VAL A 209 7.48 -3.73 34.11
C VAL A 209 8.76 -4.50 34.43
N THR A 210 8.59 -5.65 35.07
CA THR A 210 9.70 -6.38 35.72
C THR A 210 10.40 -7.43 34.86
N ALA A 211 10.14 -7.45 33.55
CA ALA A 211 10.67 -8.47 32.64
C ALA A 211 10.93 -7.92 31.23
N GLY A 212 11.78 -8.62 30.46
CA GLY A 212 12.26 -8.20 29.14
C GLY A 212 13.58 -7.44 29.21
N ASP A 213 14.21 -7.22 28.05
CA ASP A 213 15.46 -6.47 27.92
C ASP A 213 15.58 -5.84 26.54
N ASN A 214 16.40 -4.79 26.42
CA ASN A 214 16.71 -4.08 25.17
C ASN A 214 18.18 -4.23 24.75
N GLY A 215 18.83 -5.30 25.20
CA GLY A 215 20.24 -5.59 24.98
C GLY A 215 21.03 -5.83 26.26
N THR A 216 22.36 -5.71 26.15
CA THR A 216 23.29 -6.00 27.25
C THR A 216 24.12 -4.78 27.62
N CYS A 217 24.14 -4.44 28.90
CA CYS A 217 24.79 -3.24 29.43
C CYS A 217 25.30 -3.48 30.86
N THR A 218 26.08 -2.54 31.38
CA THR A 218 26.51 -2.55 32.78
C THR A 218 26.37 -1.15 33.36
N PRO A 219 25.65 -0.97 34.48
CA PRO A 219 24.88 -1.97 35.24
C PRO A 219 23.62 -2.48 34.51
N ALA A 220 23.27 -3.75 34.72
CA ALA A 220 22.27 -4.47 33.91
C ALA A 220 20.84 -3.89 33.93
N TYR A 221 20.41 -3.24 35.02
CA TYR A 221 19.07 -2.65 35.09
C TYR A 221 18.85 -1.52 34.07
N LEU A 222 19.92 -0.95 33.49
CA LEU A 222 19.76 0.06 32.44
C LEU A 222 19.32 -0.55 31.11
N CYS A 223 19.32 -1.88 30.95
CA CYS A 223 18.89 -2.56 29.74
C CYS A 223 17.92 -3.72 29.99
N SER A 224 17.59 -4.01 31.24
CA SER A 224 16.70 -5.12 31.60
C SER A 224 15.59 -4.66 32.52
N GLY A 225 14.36 -4.99 32.16
CA GLY A 225 13.17 -4.77 32.97
C GLY A 225 13.37 -5.40 34.35
N SER A 226 13.20 -4.61 35.41
CA SER A 226 13.53 -4.99 36.78
C SER A 226 12.58 -4.30 37.74
N ALA A 227 12.36 -4.89 38.93
CA ALA A 227 11.51 -4.24 39.93
C ALA A 227 12.03 -2.83 40.31
N GLY A 228 11.15 -1.84 40.23
CA GLY A 228 11.47 -0.44 40.45
C GLY A 228 11.86 0.29 39.16
N TYR A 229 12.81 1.23 39.25
CA TYR A 229 13.28 1.94 38.06
C TYR A 229 14.21 1.05 37.23
N ASP A 230 13.93 0.92 35.93
CA ASP A 230 14.82 0.35 34.93
C ASP A 230 14.97 1.23 33.69
N GLY A 231 16.01 0.97 32.91
CA GLY A 231 16.31 1.80 31.74
C GLY A 231 15.27 1.69 30.61
N PRO A 232 14.87 0.49 30.15
CA PRO A 232 13.94 0.37 29.03
C PRO A 232 12.53 0.90 29.31
N THR A 233 12.07 0.81 30.56
CA THR A 233 10.67 1.11 30.91
C THR A 233 10.50 2.26 31.92
N GLY A 234 11.59 2.78 32.46
CA GLY A 234 11.59 3.86 33.43
C GLY A 234 10.97 3.41 34.76
N LEU A 235 10.00 4.18 35.25
CA LEU A 235 9.16 3.81 36.40
C LEU A 235 7.99 2.87 36.02
N GLY A 236 7.86 2.49 34.75
CA GLY A 236 6.79 1.64 34.23
C GLY A 236 5.76 2.37 33.36
N THR A 237 4.67 1.67 33.04
CA THR A 237 3.59 2.17 32.18
C THR A 237 2.45 2.80 32.98
N PRO A 238 1.60 3.66 32.40
CA PRO A 238 0.47 4.27 33.12
C PRO A 238 -0.48 3.24 33.74
N ASP A 239 -0.75 3.38 35.05
CA ASP A 239 -1.83 2.68 35.77
C ASP A 239 -2.84 3.71 36.31
N GLY A 240 -3.62 4.25 35.38
CA GLY A 240 -4.44 5.44 35.59
C GLY A 240 -3.65 6.74 35.47
N LEU A 241 -4.21 7.82 36.02
CA LEU A 241 -3.72 9.20 35.77
C LEU A 241 -2.93 9.79 36.96
N ARG A 242 -2.88 9.10 38.10
CA ARG A 242 -2.39 9.67 39.37
C ARG A 242 -0.92 10.09 39.29
N ALA A 243 -0.08 9.34 38.58
CA ALA A 243 1.34 9.62 38.41
C ALA A 243 1.64 10.82 37.50
N PHE A 244 0.65 11.29 36.72
CA PHE A 244 0.81 12.32 35.70
C PHE A 244 0.22 13.68 36.09
N ARG A 245 -0.07 13.88 37.39
CA ARG A 245 -0.58 15.14 37.95
C ARG A 245 0.06 15.42 39.32
N THR A 246 0.01 16.68 39.77
CA THR A 246 0.51 17.08 41.10
C THR A 246 -0.50 17.97 41.84
N GLY A 247 -0.63 17.78 43.17
CA GLY A 247 -1.62 18.48 44.00
C GLY A 247 -2.99 17.79 44.08
N PRO A 248 -3.90 18.26 44.96
CA PRO A 248 -5.22 17.66 45.16
C PRO A 248 -6.13 17.90 43.95
N HIS A 249 -6.86 16.87 43.53
CA HIS A 249 -7.78 16.90 42.38
C HIS A 249 -9.12 16.26 42.73
N GLY A 250 -10.20 16.70 42.10
CA GLY A 250 -11.50 16.06 42.11
C GLY A 250 -12.00 15.76 40.70
N THR A 251 -13.21 15.20 40.60
CA THR A 251 -13.86 14.82 39.35
C THR A 251 -15.17 15.56 39.19
N LEU A 252 -15.37 16.24 38.07
CA LEU A 252 -16.67 16.74 37.63
C LEU A 252 -17.27 15.74 36.64
N SER A 253 -18.51 15.30 36.84
CA SER A 253 -19.22 14.42 35.92
C SER A 253 -20.66 14.86 35.73
N GLY A 254 -21.35 14.31 34.74
CA GLY A 254 -22.77 14.58 34.53
C GLY A 254 -23.24 14.19 33.13
N THR A 255 -24.44 14.65 32.79
CA THR A 255 -25.07 14.41 31.49
C THR A 255 -25.53 15.71 30.84
N VAL A 256 -25.42 15.78 29.51
CA VAL A 256 -26.00 16.86 28.70
C VAL A 256 -27.15 16.30 27.89
N THR A 257 -28.32 16.93 27.97
CA THR A 257 -29.55 16.48 27.33
C THR A 257 -30.25 17.61 26.57
N ASP A 258 -31.05 17.22 25.59
CA ASP A 258 -31.97 18.11 24.89
C ASP A 258 -33.13 18.46 25.83
N GLN A 259 -33.34 19.75 26.11
CA GLN A 259 -34.37 20.21 27.06
C GLN A 259 -35.79 19.88 26.61
N ALA A 260 -36.06 19.80 25.31
CA ALA A 260 -37.40 19.57 24.77
C ALA A 260 -37.77 18.08 24.76
N THR A 261 -36.81 17.20 24.51
CA THR A 261 -37.04 15.77 24.31
C THR A 261 -36.49 14.87 25.41
N GLY A 262 -35.58 15.39 26.26
CA GLY A 262 -34.86 14.64 27.28
C GLY A 262 -33.83 13.64 26.73
N LYS A 263 -33.54 13.68 25.42
CA LYS A 263 -32.55 12.79 24.80
C LYS A 263 -31.12 13.24 25.12
N PRO A 264 -30.17 12.31 25.26
CA PRO A 264 -28.77 12.68 25.45
C PRO A 264 -28.20 13.40 24.23
N LEU A 265 -27.34 14.38 24.47
CA LEU A 265 -26.61 15.13 23.44
C LEU A 265 -25.17 14.66 23.41
N ALA A 266 -24.77 14.02 22.31
CA ALA A 266 -23.40 13.61 22.08
C ALA A 266 -22.56 14.76 21.51
N GLY A 267 -21.29 14.84 21.89
CA GLY A 267 -20.35 15.84 21.36
C GLY A 267 -20.54 17.26 21.90
N ALA A 268 -21.45 17.49 22.85
CA ALA A 268 -21.52 18.74 23.61
C ALA A 268 -20.20 18.97 24.35
N THR A 269 -19.65 20.19 24.26
CA THR A 269 -18.40 20.62 24.87
C THR A 269 -18.66 21.22 26.25
N ILE A 270 -17.94 20.77 27.27
CA ILE A 270 -18.04 21.22 28.66
C ILE A 270 -16.70 21.82 29.05
N SER A 271 -16.69 23.06 29.49
CA SER A 271 -15.47 23.78 29.86
C SER A 271 -15.56 24.33 31.28
N ALA A 272 -14.57 24.03 32.12
CA ALA A 272 -14.36 24.60 33.45
C ALA A 272 -13.13 25.54 33.40
N GLY A 273 -13.36 26.79 33.01
CA GLY A 273 -12.31 27.73 32.58
C GLY A 273 -11.86 27.51 31.13
N THR A 274 -10.76 28.14 30.72
CA THR A 274 -10.23 28.07 29.35
C THR A 274 -9.39 26.82 29.07
N GLU A 275 -8.84 26.20 30.11
CA GLU A 275 -7.84 25.13 29.98
C GLU A 275 -8.38 23.74 30.33
N ASN A 276 -9.58 23.63 30.92
CA ASN A 276 -10.18 22.33 31.27
C ASN A 276 -11.46 22.09 30.49
N VAL A 277 -11.36 21.28 29.44
CA VAL A 277 -12.45 21.02 28.48
C VAL A 277 -12.65 19.52 28.28
N THR A 278 -13.91 19.07 28.20
CA THR A 278 -14.28 17.70 27.83
C THR A 278 -15.48 17.69 26.87
N ARG A 279 -15.79 16.55 26.27
CA ARG A 279 -16.98 16.38 25.43
C ARG A 279 -17.82 15.19 25.90
N THR A 280 -19.12 15.27 25.66
CA THR A 280 -20.05 14.18 25.97
C THR A 280 -19.93 13.00 25.02
N GLY A 281 -20.08 11.79 25.57
CA GLY A 281 -20.23 10.55 24.81
C GLY A 281 -21.59 10.40 24.14
N ALA A 282 -21.82 9.28 23.46
CA ALA A 282 -23.08 8.98 22.77
C ALA A 282 -24.30 8.91 23.72
N ASP A 283 -24.06 8.61 24.99
CA ASP A 283 -25.03 8.60 26.08
C ASP A 283 -25.24 9.97 26.73
N GLY A 284 -24.59 11.02 26.20
CA GLY A 284 -24.63 12.38 26.74
C GLY A 284 -23.83 12.54 28.02
N GLY A 285 -23.12 11.51 28.48
CA GLY A 285 -22.32 11.54 29.70
C GLY A 285 -20.97 12.23 29.49
N TYR A 286 -20.48 12.93 30.51
CA TYR A 286 -19.14 13.51 30.53
C TYR A 286 -18.46 13.32 31.88
N THR A 287 -17.13 13.34 31.87
CA THR A 287 -16.27 13.33 33.07
C THR A 287 -15.04 14.20 32.80
N LEU A 288 -14.63 15.01 33.79
CA LEU A 288 -13.50 15.93 33.73
C LEU A 288 -12.76 15.92 35.08
N GLY A 289 -11.48 15.57 35.08
CA GLY A 289 -10.61 15.72 36.24
C GLY A 289 -10.15 17.16 36.39
N LEU A 290 -10.28 17.73 37.59
CA LEU A 290 -9.97 19.14 37.85
C LEU A 290 -9.12 19.27 39.14
N PRO A 291 -8.14 20.17 39.20
CA PRO A 291 -7.54 20.57 40.46
C PRO A 291 -8.61 21.04 41.44
N VAL A 292 -8.39 20.84 42.74
CA VAL A 292 -9.29 21.38 43.76
C VAL A 292 -9.38 22.90 43.65
N GLY A 293 -10.59 23.43 43.57
CA GLY A 293 -10.82 24.84 43.31
C GLY A 293 -12.26 25.17 42.96
N HIS A 294 -12.47 26.45 42.63
CA HIS A 294 -13.75 27.02 42.24
C HIS A 294 -13.76 27.27 40.73
N TYR A 295 -14.77 26.77 40.03
CA TYR A 295 -14.87 26.87 38.57
C TYR A 295 -16.22 27.40 38.12
N ASP A 296 -16.20 28.24 37.09
CA ASP A 296 -17.37 28.49 36.26
C ASP A 296 -17.37 27.47 35.12
N ILE A 297 -18.47 26.71 35.00
CA ILE A 297 -18.68 25.71 33.97
C ILE A 297 -19.54 26.31 32.86
N THR A 298 -19.10 26.13 31.61
CA THR A 298 -19.88 26.43 30.41
C THR A 298 -20.10 25.14 29.62
N VAL A 299 -21.24 25.04 28.94
CA VAL A 299 -21.57 23.93 28.06
C VAL A 299 -22.06 24.47 26.73
N ASP A 300 -21.48 24.01 25.64
CA ASP A 300 -21.85 24.37 24.28
C ASP A 300 -22.16 23.12 23.45
N ALA A 301 -23.18 23.19 22.60
CA ALA A 301 -23.51 22.11 21.67
C ALA A 301 -24.11 22.71 20.39
N TYR A 302 -23.63 22.25 19.23
CA TYR A 302 -24.13 22.73 17.95
C TYR A 302 -25.65 22.55 17.83
N GLY A 303 -26.35 23.63 17.45
CA GLY A 303 -27.80 23.65 17.38
C GLY A 303 -28.51 23.87 18.71
N TYR A 304 -27.79 24.20 19.79
CA TYR A 304 -28.35 24.48 21.11
C TYR A 304 -27.80 25.78 21.69
N ALA A 305 -28.61 26.44 22.51
CA ALA A 305 -28.16 27.57 23.31
C ALA A 305 -27.30 27.04 24.46
N GLY A 306 -26.12 27.63 24.65
CA GLY A 306 -25.18 27.22 25.68
C GLY A 306 -25.73 27.30 27.10
N GLY A 307 -25.21 26.45 27.98
CA GLY A 307 -25.53 26.39 29.41
C GLY A 307 -24.37 26.88 30.28
N THR A 308 -24.66 27.37 31.49
CA THR A 308 -23.63 27.78 32.45
C THR A 308 -23.98 27.36 33.88
N ALA A 309 -23.00 26.95 34.67
CA ALA A 309 -23.10 26.79 36.11
C ALA A 309 -21.93 27.52 36.79
N LYS A 310 -22.23 28.44 37.70
CA LYS A 310 -21.22 29.28 38.35
C LYS A 310 -20.81 28.75 39.72
N ASP A 311 -19.62 29.15 40.15
CA ASP A 311 -19.10 28.91 41.51
C ASP A 311 -19.17 27.43 41.92
N VAL A 312 -18.62 26.57 41.06
CA VAL A 312 -18.65 25.13 41.25
C VAL A 312 -17.41 24.63 41.99
N ASP A 313 -17.63 24.07 43.18
CA ASP A 313 -16.57 23.60 44.07
C ASP A 313 -16.15 22.17 43.72
N VAL A 314 -14.89 22.00 43.32
CA VAL A 314 -14.25 20.69 43.17
C VAL A 314 -13.38 20.44 44.40
N THR A 315 -13.69 19.38 45.15
CA THR A 315 -12.96 18.99 46.36
C THR A 315 -12.01 17.81 46.10
N GLU A 316 -11.00 17.64 46.97
CA GLU A 316 -10.02 16.58 46.85
C GLU A 316 -10.68 15.20 46.86
N ASP A 317 -10.35 14.37 45.88
CA ASP A 317 -10.91 13.03 45.60
C ASP A 317 -12.44 12.98 45.52
N GLY A 318 -13.11 14.14 45.49
CA GLY A 318 -14.56 14.25 45.40
C GLY A 318 -15.04 14.08 43.97
N THR A 319 -16.19 13.43 43.79
CA THR A 319 -16.91 13.44 42.51
C THR A 319 -18.13 14.35 42.62
N LEU A 320 -18.17 15.40 41.80
CA LEU A 320 -19.28 16.33 41.70
C LEU A 320 -20.09 16.04 40.43
N THR A 321 -21.39 15.80 40.59
CA THR A 321 -22.31 15.62 39.44
C THR A 321 -23.04 16.92 39.09
N ARG A 322 -23.02 17.31 37.81
CA ARG A 322 -23.75 18.46 37.25
C ARG A 322 -24.35 18.10 35.90
N ASP A 323 -25.67 18.10 35.81
CA ASP A 323 -26.38 17.84 34.56
C ASP A 323 -26.80 19.15 33.88
N PHE A 324 -26.81 19.16 32.54
CA PHE A 324 -27.24 20.29 31.72
C PHE A 324 -28.36 19.85 30.77
N ALA A 325 -29.43 20.64 30.71
CA ALA A 325 -30.49 20.48 29.71
C ALA A 325 -30.47 21.71 28.79
N LEU A 326 -29.99 21.54 27.56
CA LEU A 326 -29.79 22.65 26.62
C LEU A 326 -31.02 22.87 25.74
N LYS A 327 -31.33 24.13 25.45
CA LYS A 327 -32.48 24.51 24.62
C LYS A 327 -32.08 24.48 23.14
N PRO A 328 -32.77 23.74 22.26
CA PRO A 328 -32.47 23.76 20.84
C PRO A 328 -32.72 25.14 20.22
N VAL A 329 -31.85 25.54 19.30
CA VAL A 329 -31.92 26.76 18.49
C VAL A 329 -32.50 26.41 17.12
N PRO A 330 -33.50 27.16 16.62
CA PRO A 330 -34.03 26.94 15.27
C PRO A 330 -32.93 27.06 14.21
N SER A 331 -33.02 26.24 13.15
CA SER A 331 -32.12 26.37 11.99
C SER A 331 -32.81 27.05 10.83
N GLN A 332 -32.06 27.85 10.07
CA GLN A 332 -32.48 28.45 8.81
C GLN A 332 -31.77 27.83 7.62
N THR A 333 -32.43 27.89 6.47
CA THR A 333 -31.85 27.45 5.20
C THR A 333 -30.92 28.52 4.63
N VAL A 334 -29.65 28.15 4.44
CA VAL A 334 -28.69 28.93 3.65
C VAL A 334 -28.49 28.23 2.32
N SER A 335 -28.87 28.89 1.24
CA SER A 335 -28.75 28.37 -0.12
C SER A 335 -27.76 29.19 -0.93
N GLY A 336 -27.26 28.67 -2.04
CA GLY A 336 -26.38 29.47 -2.87
C GLY A 336 -25.93 28.78 -4.14
N LYS A 337 -25.03 29.45 -4.85
CA LYS A 337 -24.30 28.85 -5.97
C LYS A 337 -22.80 29.08 -5.85
N VAL A 338 -22.04 28.08 -6.27
CA VAL A 338 -20.62 28.18 -6.53
C VAL A 338 -20.44 28.29 -8.04
N THR A 339 -19.73 29.32 -8.49
CA THR A 339 -19.50 29.62 -9.91
C THR A 339 -18.04 29.93 -10.15
N ASP A 340 -17.63 29.83 -11.41
CA ASP A 340 -16.39 30.47 -11.85
C ASP A 340 -16.52 31.99 -11.71
N GLY A 341 -15.50 32.61 -11.11
CA GLY A 341 -15.38 34.05 -10.90
C GLY A 341 -14.34 34.72 -11.80
N SER A 342 -13.65 33.96 -12.66
CA SER A 342 -12.52 34.44 -13.47
C SER A 342 -12.86 34.78 -14.92
N GLY A 343 -14.11 34.58 -15.36
CA GLY A 343 -14.59 35.14 -16.63
C GLY A 343 -15.75 34.39 -17.27
N HIS A 344 -15.82 33.08 -17.07
CA HIS A 344 -16.89 32.24 -17.61
C HIS A 344 -18.19 32.33 -16.80
N GLY A 345 -18.15 32.42 -15.47
CA GLY A 345 -19.39 32.49 -14.69
C GLY A 345 -20.22 31.19 -14.65
N TRP A 346 -19.71 30.09 -15.22
CA TRP A 346 -20.39 28.80 -15.21
C TRP A 346 -20.48 28.24 -13.78
N PRO A 347 -21.43 27.35 -13.50
CA PRO A 347 -21.47 26.66 -12.22
C PRO A 347 -20.31 25.70 -12.04
N LEU A 348 -19.86 25.55 -10.79
CA LEU A 348 -18.78 24.63 -10.42
C LEU A 348 -19.31 23.53 -9.49
N TYR A 349 -18.90 22.29 -9.78
CA TYR A 349 -18.98 21.20 -8.82
C TYR A 349 -17.93 21.43 -7.73
N ALA A 350 -18.37 21.62 -6.49
CA ALA A 350 -17.52 22.10 -5.41
C ALA A 350 -17.93 21.50 -4.07
N LYS A 351 -16.91 21.26 -3.25
CA LYS A 351 -17.01 20.88 -1.84
C LYS A 351 -17.20 22.14 -1.01
N ILE A 352 -18.17 22.12 -0.10
CA ILE A 352 -18.43 23.22 0.84
C ILE A 352 -18.26 22.71 2.26
N THR A 353 -17.34 23.31 3.01
CA THR A 353 -17.16 23.09 4.44
C THR A 353 -17.55 24.36 5.20
N VAL A 354 -17.98 24.19 6.46
CA VAL A 354 -18.38 25.32 7.31
C VAL A 354 -17.74 25.14 8.69
N ASP A 355 -17.03 26.16 9.15
CA ASP A 355 -16.34 26.12 10.43
C ASP A 355 -17.29 25.81 11.58
N GLY A 356 -16.90 24.86 12.44
CA GLY A 356 -17.65 24.49 13.64
C GLY A 356 -18.98 23.77 13.40
N VAL A 357 -19.33 23.44 12.14
CA VAL A 357 -20.56 22.70 11.82
C VAL A 357 -20.28 21.20 11.79
N PRO A 358 -20.95 20.38 12.63
CA PRO A 358 -20.83 18.94 12.59
C PRO A 358 -21.56 18.35 11.37
N GLY A 359 -20.95 17.34 10.76
CA GLY A 359 -21.41 16.75 9.50
C GLY A 359 -20.31 16.82 8.44
N GLY A 360 -20.40 15.95 7.43
CA GLY A 360 -19.49 16.00 6.29
C GLY A 360 -19.69 17.27 5.44
N PRO A 361 -18.80 17.52 4.47
CA PRO A 361 -18.99 18.61 3.50
C PRO A 361 -20.32 18.47 2.77
N VAL A 362 -20.86 19.60 2.31
CA VAL A 362 -21.97 19.62 1.34
C VAL A 362 -21.39 19.87 -0.05
N TRP A 363 -21.92 19.18 -1.04
CA TRP A 363 -21.49 19.32 -2.42
C TRP A 363 -22.50 20.11 -3.24
N THR A 364 -22.01 20.91 -4.17
CA THR A 364 -22.88 21.61 -5.12
C THR A 364 -23.40 20.65 -6.19
N ASP A 365 -24.54 20.98 -6.80
CA ASP A 365 -24.92 20.32 -8.05
C ASP A 365 -23.93 20.72 -9.17
N PRO A 366 -23.33 19.77 -9.92
CA PRO A 366 -22.32 20.08 -10.94
C PRO A 366 -22.86 20.87 -12.13
N ALA A 367 -24.17 20.83 -12.39
CA ALA A 367 -24.78 21.51 -13.53
C ALA A 367 -25.37 22.87 -13.17
N THR A 368 -25.72 23.11 -11.91
CA THR A 368 -26.29 24.38 -11.46
C THR A 368 -25.45 25.14 -10.45
N GLY A 369 -24.41 24.50 -9.91
CA GLY A 369 -23.52 25.02 -8.87
C GLY A 369 -24.22 25.17 -7.53
N ALA A 370 -25.44 24.67 -7.39
CA ALA A 370 -26.32 25.02 -6.28
C ALA A 370 -26.04 24.18 -5.04
N PHE A 371 -26.10 24.80 -3.87
CA PHE A 371 -26.00 24.10 -2.59
C PHE A 371 -27.09 24.57 -1.62
N THR A 372 -27.29 23.78 -0.56
CA THR A 372 -28.20 24.13 0.53
C THR A 372 -27.66 23.59 1.86
N LEU A 373 -27.66 24.43 2.88
CA LEU A 373 -27.22 24.15 4.25
C LEU A 373 -28.38 24.46 5.21
N SER A 374 -28.43 23.73 6.33
CA SER A 374 -29.33 24.01 7.44
C SER A 374 -28.48 24.41 8.64
N LEU A 375 -28.46 25.70 8.99
CA LEU A 375 -27.59 26.25 10.02
C LEU A 375 -28.42 26.90 11.14
N PRO A 376 -28.07 26.68 12.43
CA PRO A 376 -28.68 27.39 13.56
C PRO A 376 -28.66 28.92 13.41
N GLU A 377 -29.78 29.57 13.73
CA GLU A 377 -29.88 31.02 13.68
C GLU A 377 -29.15 31.73 14.81
N GLY A 378 -28.75 32.99 14.59
CA GLY A 378 -28.10 33.83 15.61
C GLY A 378 -26.59 33.63 15.75
N HIS A 379 -25.95 32.90 14.83
CA HIS A 379 -24.51 32.62 14.83
C HIS A 379 -23.82 33.11 13.55
N ASP A 380 -22.53 33.43 13.68
CA ASP A 380 -21.63 33.70 12.55
C ASP A 380 -20.98 32.39 12.09
N TYR A 381 -21.02 32.13 10.79
CA TYR A 381 -20.41 30.97 10.15
C TYR A 381 -19.43 31.41 9.08
N THR A 382 -18.33 30.69 8.92
CA THR A 382 -17.40 30.85 7.79
C THR A 382 -17.49 29.63 6.91
N LEU A 383 -17.86 29.83 5.65
CA LEU A 383 -17.97 28.81 4.62
C LEU A 383 -16.70 28.81 3.76
N HIS A 384 -16.19 27.64 3.42
CA HIS A 384 -15.12 27.44 2.44
C HIS A 384 -15.65 26.61 1.27
N ALA A 385 -15.37 27.03 0.04
CA ALA A 385 -15.77 26.34 -1.17
C ALA A 385 -14.56 26.03 -2.06
N ASP A 386 -14.43 24.74 -2.41
CA ASP A 386 -13.33 24.19 -3.21
C ASP A 386 -13.88 23.47 -4.44
N ALA A 387 -13.52 23.89 -5.65
CA ALA A 387 -13.97 23.23 -6.87
C ALA A 387 -13.29 21.87 -7.05
N SER A 388 -14.04 20.88 -7.55
CA SER A 388 -13.46 19.60 -8.00
C SER A 388 -12.74 19.70 -9.33
N LEU A 389 -13.04 20.71 -10.14
CA LEU A 389 -12.22 21.03 -11.30
C LEU A 389 -10.88 21.60 -10.81
N PRO A 390 -9.75 21.09 -11.33
CA PRO A 390 -8.44 21.57 -10.92
C PRO A 390 -8.23 23.04 -11.31
N GLY A 391 -7.28 23.70 -10.66
CA GLY A 391 -6.85 25.05 -11.01
C GLY A 391 -7.74 26.18 -10.51
N TYR A 392 -8.64 25.95 -9.56
CA TYR A 392 -9.37 27.03 -8.85
C TYR A 392 -8.84 27.23 -7.44
N THR A 393 -8.93 28.46 -6.93
CA THR A 393 -8.63 28.79 -5.52
C THR A 393 -9.87 28.65 -4.64
N THR A 394 -9.66 28.31 -3.37
CA THR A 394 -10.72 28.22 -2.36
C THR A 394 -11.36 29.58 -2.11
N ALA A 395 -12.69 29.64 -2.14
CA ALA A 395 -13.43 30.84 -1.73
C ALA A 395 -13.87 30.72 -0.27
N THR A 396 -13.53 31.73 0.55
CA THR A 396 -13.95 31.81 1.96
C THR A 396 -14.95 32.94 2.16
N ARG A 397 -16.05 32.66 2.87
CA ARG A 397 -17.12 33.64 3.11
C ARG A 397 -17.76 33.50 4.48
N SER A 398 -17.70 34.57 5.26
CA SER A 398 -18.43 34.66 6.53
C SER A 398 -19.87 35.16 6.34
N LEU A 399 -20.79 34.63 7.14
CA LEU A 399 -22.22 34.91 7.15
C LEU A 399 -22.80 34.83 8.57
N THR A 400 -23.51 35.86 9.00
CA THR A 400 -24.41 35.78 10.16
C THR A 400 -25.74 35.18 9.72
N VAL A 401 -26.13 34.04 10.29
CA VAL A 401 -27.42 33.39 10.00
C VAL A 401 -28.51 34.07 10.82
N THR A 402 -29.45 34.71 10.14
CA THR A 402 -30.58 35.43 10.77
C THR A 402 -31.77 34.50 11.02
N ASP A 403 -32.93 35.03 11.39
CA ASP A 403 -34.20 34.29 11.60
C ASP A 403 -34.98 34.01 10.30
N ALA A 404 -34.34 34.18 9.14
CA ALA A 404 -34.92 33.96 7.82
C ALA A 404 -33.93 33.27 6.86
N PRO A 405 -34.43 32.54 5.83
CA PRO A 405 -33.57 31.95 4.82
C PRO A 405 -32.71 32.96 4.07
N GLN A 406 -31.46 32.60 3.80
CA GLN A 406 -30.48 33.46 3.15
C GLN A 406 -29.92 32.80 1.87
N SER A 407 -29.49 33.62 0.92
CA SER A 407 -28.86 33.18 -0.33
C SER A 407 -27.48 33.80 -0.51
N LEU A 408 -26.51 32.99 -0.93
CA LEU A 408 -25.12 33.39 -1.09
C LEU A 408 -24.56 32.98 -2.46
N GLN A 409 -23.68 33.80 -3.03
CA GLN A 409 -22.89 33.44 -4.22
C GLN A 409 -21.43 33.29 -3.79
N LEU A 410 -20.78 32.23 -4.27
CA LEU A 410 -19.39 31.91 -3.99
C LEU A 410 -18.63 31.79 -5.33
N PRO A 411 -18.19 32.92 -5.92
CA PRO A 411 -17.35 32.89 -7.11
C PRO A 411 -15.92 32.44 -6.74
N LEU A 412 -15.41 31.40 -7.40
CA LEU A 412 -14.04 30.92 -7.24
C LEU A 412 -13.16 31.49 -8.35
N ARG A 413 -11.93 31.87 -8.00
CA ARG A 413 -10.97 32.41 -8.97
C ARG A 413 -10.16 31.25 -9.56
N ALA A 414 -10.10 31.16 -10.88
CA ALA A 414 -9.13 30.33 -11.57
C ALA A 414 -7.70 30.83 -11.24
N ASP A 415 -6.83 29.91 -10.87
CA ASP A 415 -5.48 30.14 -10.36
C ASP A 415 -4.48 30.25 -11.53
N PRO A 416 -3.96 31.47 -11.82
CA PRO A 416 -3.03 31.69 -12.92
C PRO A 416 -1.69 30.97 -12.73
N TRP A 417 -1.31 30.65 -11.50
CA TRP A 417 -0.03 30.00 -11.17
C TRP A 417 -0.11 28.49 -11.36
N LYS A 418 -1.25 27.88 -11.04
CA LYS A 418 -1.49 26.48 -11.39
C LYS A 418 -1.77 26.30 -12.88
N ALA A 419 -2.42 27.27 -13.52
CA ALA A 419 -2.74 27.28 -14.95
C ALA A 419 -3.37 25.97 -15.47
N THR A 420 -4.14 25.28 -14.63
CA THR A 420 -4.79 23.98 -14.94
C THR A 420 -6.30 24.08 -15.05
N ALA A 421 -6.90 25.24 -14.74
CA ALA A 421 -8.34 25.42 -14.88
C ALA A 421 -8.72 25.36 -16.36
N PRO A 422 -9.62 24.46 -16.77
CA PRO A 422 -9.96 24.30 -18.17
C PRO A 422 -10.71 25.53 -18.68
N GLY A 423 -10.50 25.84 -19.96
CA GLY A 423 -11.07 27.01 -20.62
C GLY A 423 -10.30 28.30 -20.41
N TYR A 424 -9.08 28.25 -19.88
CA TYR A 424 -8.24 29.43 -19.67
C TYR A 424 -6.88 29.30 -20.36
N THR A 425 -6.24 30.43 -20.65
CA THR A 425 -4.86 30.48 -21.19
C THR A 425 -4.06 31.56 -20.50
N VAL A 426 -2.81 31.24 -20.16
CA VAL A 426 -1.86 32.18 -19.56
C VAL A 426 -1.39 33.18 -20.62
N HIS A 427 -1.34 34.44 -20.24
CA HIS A 427 -0.77 35.53 -21.02
C HIS A 427 0.20 36.32 -20.14
N LEU A 428 1.34 36.73 -20.69
CA LEU A 428 2.34 37.52 -19.97
C LEU A 428 2.43 38.91 -20.59
N ASP A 429 2.15 39.94 -19.78
CA ASP A 429 2.18 41.35 -20.17
C ASP A 429 3.33 42.04 -19.45
N GLY A 430 4.48 42.22 -20.12
CA GLY A 430 5.66 42.78 -19.47
C GLY A 430 6.87 42.96 -20.38
N ALA A 431 8.01 43.19 -19.74
CA ALA A 431 9.30 43.30 -20.43
C ALA A 431 10.13 42.04 -20.18
N THR A 432 10.80 41.55 -21.23
CA THR A 432 11.79 40.48 -21.15
C THR A 432 13.15 41.02 -21.56
N GLU A 433 14.17 40.78 -20.75
CA GLU A 433 15.57 41.00 -21.10
C GLU A 433 16.24 39.67 -21.48
N HIS A 434 16.73 39.60 -22.71
CA HIS A 434 17.35 38.41 -23.30
C HIS A 434 18.89 38.41 -23.21
N PHE A 435 19.49 39.46 -22.64
CA PHE A 435 20.95 39.63 -22.52
C PHE A 435 21.75 39.39 -23.82
N ALA A 436 21.17 39.76 -24.97
CA ALA A 436 21.69 39.43 -26.29
C ALA A 436 23.05 40.07 -26.67
N SER A 437 23.62 40.92 -25.82
CA SER A 437 24.87 41.65 -26.04
C SER A 437 26.00 41.06 -25.20
N THR A 438 27.14 40.74 -25.83
CA THR A 438 28.32 40.19 -25.12
C THR A 438 29.21 41.22 -24.46
N ASP A 439 29.07 42.51 -24.81
CA ASP A 439 30.10 43.52 -24.51
C ASP A 439 29.87 44.27 -23.19
N SER A 440 28.61 44.33 -22.73
CA SER A 440 28.22 45.11 -21.54
C SER A 440 26.79 44.79 -21.09
N ALA A 441 26.45 45.19 -19.86
CA ALA A 441 25.08 45.11 -19.35
C ALA A 441 24.07 45.86 -20.26
N PRO A 442 22.86 45.33 -20.48
CA PRO A 442 21.82 45.97 -21.27
C PRO A 442 21.36 47.32 -20.71
N GLN A 443 20.63 48.09 -21.51
CA GLN A 443 20.18 49.43 -21.13
C GLN A 443 19.35 49.41 -19.82
N GLY A 444 19.85 50.11 -18.79
CA GLY A 444 19.18 50.25 -17.51
C GLY A 444 19.50 49.16 -16.48
N TRP A 445 20.14 48.06 -16.91
CA TRP A 445 20.76 47.08 -16.04
C TRP A 445 22.13 47.56 -15.57
N ARG A 446 22.52 47.17 -14.34
CA ARG A 446 23.84 47.52 -13.79
C ARG A 446 24.43 46.38 -13.00
N VAL A 447 25.75 46.23 -13.10
CA VAL A 447 26.54 45.33 -12.25
C VAL A 447 27.12 46.15 -11.10
N VAL A 448 26.93 45.68 -9.87
CA VAL A 448 27.43 46.31 -8.65
C VAL A 448 28.18 45.26 -7.82
N ASN A 449 29.44 45.53 -7.51
CA ASN A 449 30.27 44.65 -6.69
C ASN A 449 30.50 45.27 -5.31
N ALA A 450 30.61 44.44 -4.28
CA ALA A 450 31.01 44.92 -2.96
C ALA A 450 32.47 45.36 -2.92
N ASP A 451 32.81 46.23 -1.96
CA ASP A 451 34.17 46.71 -1.75
C ASP A 451 35.12 45.53 -1.48
N GLY A 452 36.13 45.35 -2.34
CA GLY A 452 37.12 44.27 -2.22
C GLY A 452 36.82 43.01 -3.05
N SER A 453 35.69 42.95 -3.76
CA SER A 453 35.42 41.89 -4.74
C SER A 453 35.97 42.26 -6.12
N GLU A 454 36.77 41.37 -6.69
CA GLU A 454 37.22 41.42 -8.09
C GLU A 454 36.29 40.56 -8.96
N GLY A 455 36.14 40.86 -10.25
CA GLY A 455 35.20 40.15 -11.13
C GLY A 455 33.77 40.72 -11.11
N GLY A 456 32.78 39.87 -11.38
CA GLY A 456 31.35 40.21 -11.36
C GLY A 456 30.56 39.55 -12.50
N TRP A 457 29.32 39.99 -12.67
CA TRP A 457 28.50 39.60 -13.82
C TRP A 457 29.11 40.05 -15.15
N THR A 458 29.19 39.13 -16.10
CA THR A 458 29.73 39.28 -17.45
C THR A 458 28.74 38.74 -18.48
N PHE A 459 28.99 38.96 -19.78
CA PHE A 459 28.03 38.63 -20.85
C PHE A 459 28.69 37.90 -22.04
N ASP A 460 29.97 37.53 -21.92
CA ASP A 460 30.83 37.03 -23.01
C ASP A 460 31.25 35.56 -22.87
N ASP A 461 30.61 34.79 -21.97
CA ASP A 461 30.89 33.37 -21.71
C ASP A 461 32.40 33.09 -21.49
N PRO A 462 32.99 33.56 -20.38
CA PRO A 462 34.43 33.66 -20.20
C PRO A 462 35.20 32.33 -20.28
N GLU A 463 34.54 31.19 -20.01
CA GLU A 463 35.16 29.85 -20.06
C GLU A 463 34.63 28.99 -21.22
N GLY A 464 33.82 29.56 -22.13
CA GLY A 464 33.29 28.86 -23.30
C GLY A 464 32.35 27.70 -22.97
N ARG A 465 31.48 27.87 -21.96
CA ARG A 465 30.54 26.85 -21.50
C ARG A 465 29.33 26.68 -22.41
N GLY A 466 29.01 27.72 -23.19
CA GLY A 466 27.78 27.82 -23.95
C GLY A 466 26.57 28.16 -23.08
N ASN A 467 25.52 28.68 -23.71
CA ASN A 467 24.27 28.99 -23.04
C ASN A 467 23.47 27.70 -22.75
N GLN A 468 23.49 27.26 -21.50
CA GLN A 468 22.68 26.15 -20.98
C GLN A 468 21.57 26.63 -20.03
N THR A 469 21.18 27.92 -20.06
CA THR A 469 20.09 28.44 -19.21
C THR A 469 18.72 27.89 -19.64
N GLY A 470 18.57 27.53 -20.92
CA GLY A 470 17.29 27.27 -21.57
C GLY A 470 17.02 28.24 -22.73
N GLY A 471 17.62 29.43 -22.69
CA GLY A 471 17.53 30.46 -23.72
C GLY A 471 18.48 30.27 -24.90
N ASP A 472 18.24 31.02 -25.98
CA ASP A 472 19.06 31.05 -27.18
C ASP A 472 20.00 32.27 -27.17
N GLY A 473 21.29 32.08 -27.47
CA GLY A 473 22.23 33.18 -27.70
C GLY A 473 23.11 33.53 -26.50
N ALA A 474 23.39 34.82 -26.29
CA ALA A 474 24.21 35.31 -25.18
C ALA A 474 23.40 35.37 -23.87
N PHE A 475 24.06 35.34 -22.72
CA PHE A 475 23.43 35.29 -21.40
C PHE A 475 24.30 36.04 -20.38
N ALA A 476 23.73 36.40 -19.22
CA ALA A 476 24.49 36.99 -18.13
C ALA A 476 25.09 35.88 -17.26
N ILE A 477 26.37 35.97 -16.88
CA ILE A 477 27.03 34.99 -16.01
C ILE A 477 27.93 35.64 -14.96
N ALA A 478 27.80 35.21 -13.71
CA ALA A 478 28.76 35.47 -12.66
C ALA A 478 29.58 34.20 -12.38
N ASP A 479 30.91 34.31 -12.49
CA ASP A 479 31.83 33.17 -12.43
C ASP A 479 32.96 33.46 -11.43
N ASN A 480 33.12 32.57 -10.46
CA ASN A 480 34.14 32.64 -9.41
C ASN A 480 35.15 31.47 -9.51
N THR A 481 35.21 30.76 -10.64
CA THR A 481 36.15 29.65 -10.83
C THR A 481 37.60 30.10 -11.02
N THR A 482 37.82 31.30 -11.56
CA THR A 482 39.15 31.86 -11.84
C THR A 482 39.51 33.08 -11.00
N ILE A 483 38.57 33.56 -10.18
CA ILE A 483 38.67 34.79 -9.38
C ILE A 483 38.74 34.41 -7.89
N GLY A 484 39.51 35.15 -7.10
CA GLY A 484 39.72 34.87 -5.68
C GLY A 484 38.63 35.44 -4.77
N SER A 485 38.52 34.90 -3.55
CA SER A 485 37.53 35.32 -2.54
C SER A 485 37.98 36.59 -1.78
N PRO A 486 37.06 37.48 -1.33
CA PRO A 486 35.59 37.34 -1.34
C PRO A 486 34.91 37.77 -2.65
N TYR A 487 33.87 37.03 -3.07
CA TYR A 487 33.10 37.30 -4.29
C TYR A 487 31.66 37.71 -3.94
N ASP A 488 31.32 38.98 -4.12
CA ASP A 488 29.99 39.56 -3.88
C ASP A 488 29.63 40.51 -5.03
N THR A 489 28.71 40.05 -5.89
CA THR A 489 28.29 40.77 -7.09
C THR A 489 26.77 40.73 -7.30
N GLN A 490 26.21 41.83 -7.77
CA GLN A 490 24.79 42.03 -8.01
C GLN A 490 24.53 42.49 -9.45
N LEU A 491 23.64 41.81 -10.14
CA LEU A 491 23.04 42.28 -11.40
C LEU A 491 21.66 42.86 -11.08
N ILE A 492 21.51 44.18 -11.22
CA ILE A 492 20.32 44.91 -10.81
C ILE A 492 19.55 45.40 -12.03
N SER A 493 18.24 45.13 -12.05
CA SER A 493 17.34 45.51 -13.12
C SER A 493 17.07 47.02 -13.20
N PRO A 494 16.48 47.53 -14.31
CA PRO A 494 15.78 48.80 -14.35
C PRO A 494 14.62 48.88 -13.33
N VAL A 495 13.99 50.06 -13.23
CA VAL A 495 12.74 50.22 -12.49
C VAL A 495 11.58 49.71 -13.33
N TYR A 496 10.72 48.89 -12.74
CA TYR A 496 9.47 48.42 -13.32
C TYR A 496 8.27 49.10 -12.64
N ASP A 497 7.31 49.54 -13.46
CA ASP A 497 6.03 50.07 -13.02
C ASP A 497 4.97 48.96 -13.07
N LEU A 498 4.58 48.46 -11.90
CA LEU A 498 3.58 47.41 -11.72
C LEU A 498 2.27 47.97 -11.16
N THR A 499 1.98 49.26 -11.38
CA THR A 499 0.77 49.92 -10.86
C THR A 499 -0.53 49.31 -11.39
N GLU A 500 -0.53 48.84 -12.63
CA GLU A 500 -1.68 48.22 -13.29
C GLU A 500 -1.63 46.67 -13.26
N ALA A 501 -0.57 46.08 -12.70
CA ALA A 501 -0.41 44.62 -12.63
C ALA A 501 -1.30 44.03 -11.54
N THR A 502 -1.98 42.93 -11.85
CA THR A 502 -2.87 42.22 -10.92
C THR A 502 -2.17 41.04 -10.25
N ASP A 503 -1.40 40.27 -11.00
CA ASP A 503 -0.62 39.12 -10.58
C ASP A 503 0.81 39.24 -11.14
N PRO A 504 1.63 40.17 -10.61
CA PRO A 504 2.95 40.41 -11.16
C PRO A 504 3.90 39.22 -10.96
N GLU A 505 4.74 38.98 -11.95
CA GLU A 505 5.66 37.85 -12.04
C GLU A 505 7.08 38.30 -12.39
N LEU A 506 8.05 37.61 -11.79
CA LEU A 506 9.43 37.52 -12.26
C LEU A 506 9.65 36.11 -12.79
N ALA A 507 10.03 35.97 -14.04
CA ALA A 507 10.44 34.69 -14.61
C ALA A 507 11.81 34.81 -15.28
N PHE A 508 12.65 33.79 -15.19
CA PHE A 508 13.97 33.78 -15.84
C PHE A 508 14.47 32.36 -16.08
N ASP A 509 15.37 32.23 -17.03
CA ASP A 509 16.07 31.01 -17.37
C ASP A 509 17.43 31.01 -16.66
N ALA A 510 17.87 29.86 -16.16
CA ALA A 510 19.06 29.79 -15.32
C ALA A 510 19.85 28.49 -15.50
N MET A 511 21.16 28.62 -15.30
CA MET A 511 22.06 27.50 -15.06
C MET A 511 23.00 27.86 -13.92
N TYR A 512 23.31 26.95 -13.02
CA TYR A 512 24.25 27.23 -11.95
C TYR A 512 24.93 25.97 -11.43
N TRP A 513 26.12 26.17 -10.86
CA TRP A 513 26.77 25.17 -10.03
C TRP A 513 27.24 25.82 -8.73
N VAL A 514 26.53 25.51 -7.64
CA VAL A 514 26.76 26.11 -6.34
C VAL A 514 26.84 25.05 -5.24
N SER A 515 27.71 25.28 -4.25
CA SER A 515 27.91 24.41 -3.08
C SER A 515 26.97 24.77 -1.92
N ASP A 516 26.55 26.03 -1.83
CA ASP A 516 25.58 26.56 -0.87
C ASP A 516 24.52 27.37 -1.63
N GLY A 517 23.26 27.02 -1.43
CA GLY A 517 22.12 27.67 -2.08
C GLY A 517 21.94 29.12 -1.66
N LYS A 518 22.35 29.48 -0.43
CA LYS A 518 22.27 30.86 0.09
C LYS A 518 23.28 31.79 -0.57
N ALA A 519 24.25 31.25 -1.30
CA ALA A 519 25.21 32.04 -2.07
C ALA A 519 24.53 32.76 -3.25
N VAL A 520 23.45 32.20 -3.78
CA VAL A 520 22.73 32.73 -4.93
C VAL A 520 21.33 33.10 -4.50
N SER A 521 20.99 34.37 -4.60
CA SER A 521 19.67 34.88 -4.25
C SER A 521 19.11 35.81 -5.31
N VAL A 522 17.79 35.81 -5.43
CA VAL A 522 17.02 36.79 -6.19
C VAL A 522 16.21 37.58 -5.19
N ASP A 523 16.39 38.90 -5.21
CA ASP A 523 15.68 39.80 -4.31
C ASP A 523 14.87 40.83 -5.11
N ALA A 524 13.82 41.35 -4.49
CA ALA A 524 13.05 42.47 -5.02
C ALA A 524 12.94 43.64 -4.03
N SER A 525 12.77 44.82 -4.61
CA SER A 525 12.58 46.08 -3.90
C SER A 525 11.31 46.77 -4.38
N SER A 526 10.64 47.52 -3.49
CA SER A 526 9.47 48.36 -3.81
C SER A 526 9.74 49.86 -3.68
N ASP A 527 10.99 50.23 -3.39
CA ASP A 527 11.44 51.58 -3.05
C ASP A 527 12.74 51.96 -3.80
N ASP A 528 12.82 51.57 -5.07
CA ASP A 528 13.95 51.85 -5.99
C ASP A 528 15.31 51.28 -5.49
N GLY A 529 15.28 50.21 -4.71
CA GLY A 529 16.47 49.49 -4.22
C GLY A 529 16.99 49.98 -2.87
N ALA A 530 16.22 50.76 -2.10
CA ALA A 530 16.60 51.17 -0.75
C ALA A 530 16.45 50.03 0.26
N THR A 531 15.43 49.18 0.10
CA THR A 531 15.23 47.94 0.86
C THR A 531 15.00 46.76 -0.09
N TRP A 532 15.48 45.59 0.32
CA TRP A 532 15.44 44.36 -0.47
C TRP A 532 14.82 43.22 0.34
N LYS A 533 13.93 42.47 -0.29
CA LYS A 533 13.34 41.24 0.23
C LYS A 533 13.77 40.09 -0.67
N SER A 534 14.33 39.04 -0.07
CA SER A 534 14.68 37.83 -0.82
C SER A 534 13.44 37.08 -1.25
N LEU A 535 13.41 36.68 -2.51
CA LEU A 535 12.30 35.98 -3.16
C LEU A 535 12.64 34.52 -3.47
N TRP A 536 13.90 34.24 -3.80
CA TRP A 536 14.34 32.91 -4.20
C TRP A 536 15.83 32.72 -3.91
N THR A 537 16.21 31.48 -3.60
CA THR A 537 17.61 31.04 -3.47
C THR A 537 17.80 29.75 -4.25
N ALA A 538 19.00 29.53 -4.78
CA ALA A 538 19.29 28.31 -5.53
C ALA A 538 19.26 27.07 -4.63
N THR A 539 18.99 25.89 -5.22
CA THR A 539 19.24 24.61 -4.55
C THR A 539 20.72 24.24 -4.74
N PRO A 540 21.46 23.81 -3.70
CA PRO A 540 22.84 23.36 -3.86
C PRO A 540 22.97 22.22 -4.88
N GLY A 541 23.99 22.28 -5.73
CA GLY A 541 24.26 21.29 -6.77
C GLY A 541 24.53 21.91 -8.14
N PHE A 542 24.52 21.05 -9.16
CA PHE A 542 24.58 21.44 -10.56
C PHE A 542 23.16 21.44 -11.14
N THR A 543 22.81 22.49 -11.86
CA THR A 543 21.53 22.62 -12.57
C THR A 543 21.76 23.30 -13.91
N ASP A 544 21.27 22.66 -14.97
CA ASP A 544 21.16 23.20 -16.32
C ASP A 544 19.68 23.33 -16.73
N HIS A 545 19.37 24.24 -17.65
CA HIS A 545 18.04 24.44 -18.25
C HIS A 545 16.90 24.66 -17.23
N ALA A 546 17.12 25.49 -16.20
CA ALA A 546 16.10 25.78 -15.19
C ALA A 546 15.25 26.99 -15.58
N LYS A 547 13.93 26.80 -15.70
CA LYS A 547 12.96 27.89 -15.71
C LYS A 547 12.53 28.20 -14.28
N VAL A 548 12.72 29.43 -13.84
CA VAL A 548 12.31 29.91 -12.52
C VAL A 548 11.18 30.93 -12.70
N GLU A 549 10.01 30.66 -12.13
CA GLU A 549 8.83 31.54 -12.12
C GLU A 549 8.51 31.92 -10.67
N ILE A 550 8.42 33.22 -10.37
CA ILE A 550 8.29 33.75 -9.00
C ILE A 550 7.14 34.75 -8.96
N PRO A 551 6.10 34.54 -8.12
CA PRO A 551 5.10 35.56 -7.83
C PRO A 551 5.74 36.75 -7.10
N LEU A 552 5.51 37.95 -7.61
CA LEU A 552 5.95 39.20 -6.97
C LEU A 552 4.90 39.69 -5.97
N ASP A 553 4.51 38.80 -5.04
CA ASP A 553 3.45 39.04 -4.07
C ASP A 553 3.72 40.28 -3.21
N GLY A 554 2.74 41.18 -3.15
CA GLY A 554 2.82 42.46 -2.43
C GLY A 554 3.49 43.61 -3.21
N LEU A 555 3.98 43.35 -4.44
CA LEU A 555 4.52 44.38 -5.34
C LEU A 555 3.51 44.85 -6.39
N ALA A 556 2.35 44.20 -6.50
CA ALA A 556 1.22 44.71 -7.28
C ALA A 556 0.84 46.13 -6.82
N GLY A 557 0.55 47.02 -7.78
CA GLY A 557 0.22 48.42 -7.49
C GLY A 557 1.42 49.32 -7.16
N LYS A 558 2.67 48.82 -7.25
CA LYS A 558 3.90 49.59 -6.96
C LYS A 558 4.56 50.09 -8.25
N ARG A 559 5.16 51.28 -8.21
CA ARG A 559 5.76 51.93 -9.39
C ARG A 559 7.30 51.85 -9.45
N ASP A 560 7.94 51.65 -8.30
CA ASP A 560 9.39 51.78 -8.12
C ASP A 560 10.02 50.40 -7.84
N VAL A 561 9.62 49.39 -8.62
CA VAL A 561 10.00 47.98 -8.38
C VAL A 561 11.33 47.67 -9.06
N ARG A 562 12.23 46.99 -8.34
CA ARG A 562 13.47 46.43 -8.91
C ARG A 562 13.64 44.99 -8.50
N VAL A 563 14.34 44.23 -9.34
CA VAL A 563 14.84 42.90 -9.02
C VAL A 563 16.37 42.90 -9.09
N ARG A 564 17.02 42.07 -8.28
CA ARG A 564 18.47 41.85 -8.37
C ARG A 564 18.81 40.37 -8.25
N PHE A 565 19.83 39.97 -8.99
CA PHE A 565 20.46 38.67 -8.93
C PHE A 565 21.76 38.83 -8.17
N HIS A 566 21.79 38.34 -6.92
CA HIS A 566 22.87 38.56 -5.97
C HIS A 566 23.65 37.25 -5.74
N PHE A 567 24.95 37.28 -6.04
CA PHE A 567 25.86 36.15 -5.86
C PHE A 567 26.93 36.50 -4.84
N VAL A 568 26.88 35.86 -3.67
CA VAL A 568 27.80 36.03 -2.54
C VAL A 568 28.43 34.71 -2.18
N THR A 569 29.74 34.58 -2.30
CA THR A 569 30.41 33.33 -1.98
C THR A 569 31.86 33.52 -1.54
N GLU A 570 32.28 32.64 -0.62
CA GLU A 570 33.70 32.42 -0.33
C GLU A 570 34.29 31.33 -1.25
N PHE A 571 33.47 30.44 -1.81
CA PHE A 571 33.85 29.43 -2.80
C PHE A 571 32.60 28.79 -3.46
N ALA A 572 32.33 29.15 -4.72
CA ALA A 572 31.33 28.53 -5.59
C ALA A 572 31.79 28.63 -7.05
N TRP A 573 31.15 27.92 -7.98
CA TRP A 573 31.60 27.87 -9.36
C TRP A 573 31.04 29.02 -10.19
N TRP A 574 29.76 28.97 -10.58
CA TRP A 574 29.16 29.97 -11.47
C TRP A 574 27.64 29.95 -11.44
N TRP A 575 27.04 31.05 -11.91
CA TRP A 575 25.61 31.21 -12.13
C TRP A 575 25.35 32.02 -13.40
N GLY A 576 24.64 31.42 -14.35
CA GLY A 576 24.13 32.04 -15.56
C GLY A 576 22.62 32.32 -15.46
N VAL A 577 22.20 33.46 -16.00
CA VAL A 577 20.80 33.94 -16.06
C VAL A 577 20.51 34.45 -17.47
N ASP A 578 19.33 34.13 -17.96
CA ASP A 578 18.82 34.56 -19.26
C ASP A 578 17.30 34.79 -19.23
N ASP A 579 16.75 35.39 -20.28
CA ASP A 579 15.30 35.57 -20.52
C ASP A 579 14.51 36.09 -19.30
N VAL A 580 15.02 37.16 -18.66
CA VAL A 580 14.42 37.74 -17.45
C VAL A 580 13.18 38.55 -17.81
N PHE A 581 12.01 37.98 -17.56
CA PHE A 581 10.71 38.60 -17.65
C PHE A 581 10.32 39.25 -16.32
N VAL A 582 9.84 40.51 -16.38
CA VAL A 582 9.11 41.16 -15.28
C VAL A 582 7.86 41.81 -15.85
N GLY A 583 6.69 41.45 -15.32
CA GLY A 583 5.41 41.91 -15.83
C GLY A 583 4.21 41.34 -15.09
N ASP A 584 3.04 41.39 -15.71
CA ASP A 584 1.78 40.86 -15.19
C ASP A 584 1.43 39.50 -15.82
N ARG A 585 0.97 38.56 -15.00
CA ARG A 585 0.52 37.23 -15.43
C ARG A 585 -1.00 37.20 -15.54
N GLY A 586 -1.51 37.36 -16.76
CA GLY A 586 -2.93 37.20 -17.07
C GLY A 586 -3.34 35.73 -17.23
N TYR A 587 -4.58 35.41 -16.85
CA TYR A 587 -5.20 34.11 -17.13
C TYR A 587 -6.60 34.32 -17.69
N THR A 588 -6.70 34.28 -19.01
CA THR A 588 -7.88 34.76 -19.74
C THR A 588 -8.77 33.62 -20.17
N ALA A 589 -10.09 33.83 -20.02
CA ALA A 589 -11.11 32.90 -20.47
C ALA A 589 -11.07 32.73 -22.00
N THR A 590 -11.10 31.49 -22.46
CA THR A 590 -11.15 31.09 -23.87
C THR A 590 -12.54 30.54 -24.19
N PRO A 591 -13.14 30.87 -25.35
CA PRO A 591 -14.51 30.45 -25.65
C PRO A 591 -14.74 28.95 -25.51
N GLY A 592 -15.78 28.56 -24.75
CA GLY A 592 -16.15 27.15 -24.57
C GLY A 592 -17.21 26.97 -23.49
N GLY A 593 -17.61 25.73 -23.26
CA GLY A 593 -18.59 25.36 -22.25
C GLY A 593 -18.25 24.05 -21.53
N LEU A 594 -18.84 23.85 -20.36
CA LEU A 594 -18.71 22.62 -19.59
C LEU A 594 -19.81 21.62 -19.95
N VAL A 595 -19.43 20.35 -20.06
CA VAL A 595 -20.32 19.21 -20.14
C VAL A 595 -20.10 18.36 -18.91
N THR A 596 -21.15 18.13 -18.13
CA THR A 596 -21.09 17.29 -16.93
C THR A 596 -22.14 16.20 -16.98
N GLY A 597 -21.88 15.05 -16.36
CA GLY A 597 -22.86 13.99 -16.30
C GLY A 597 -22.35 12.80 -15.54
N THR A 598 -23.13 11.74 -15.56
CA THR A 598 -22.74 10.44 -15.00
C THR A 598 -22.85 9.37 -16.06
N VAL A 599 -21.95 8.39 -16.03
CA VAL A 599 -22.08 7.17 -16.82
C VAL A 599 -22.38 6.03 -15.86
N THR A 600 -23.50 5.34 -16.06
CA THR A 600 -23.93 4.25 -15.18
C THR A 600 -24.16 2.95 -15.95
N ASP A 601 -24.06 1.83 -15.25
CA ASP A 601 -24.50 0.52 -15.73
C ASP A 601 -26.03 0.51 -15.89
N ALA A 602 -26.54 0.11 -17.06
CA ALA A 602 -27.98 0.03 -17.30
C ALA A 602 -28.68 -1.13 -16.57
N ASN A 603 -27.96 -2.19 -16.21
CA ASN A 603 -28.46 -3.37 -15.51
C ASN A 603 -28.43 -3.19 -13.98
N THR A 604 -27.38 -2.60 -13.40
CA THR A 604 -27.26 -2.41 -11.94
C THR A 604 -27.64 -1.01 -11.45
N GLY A 605 -27.52 0.00 -12.31
CA GLY A 605 -27.67 1.41 -11.94
C GLY A 605 -26.45 2.03 -11.25
N GLU A 606 -25.38 1.26 -11.06
CA GLU A 606 -24.14 1.72 -10.43
C GLU A 606 -23.32 2.62 -11.36
N GLY A 607 -22.56 3.53 -10.76
CA GLY A 607 -21.61 4.40 -11.45
C GLY A 607 -20.48 3.62 -12.11
N LEU A 608 -20.20 3.90 -13.39
CA LEU A 608 -19.06 3.32 -14.09
C LEU A 608 -17.87 4.26 -13.97
N VAL A 609 -16.90 3.93 -13.12
CA VAL A 609 -15.59 4.62 -13.04
C VAL A 609 -14.69 4.13 -14.17
N GLY A 610 -13.96 5.04 -14.82
CA GLY A 610 -13.09 4.71 -15.95
C GLY A 610 -13.83 4.51 -17.28
N ALA A 611 -15.02 5.10 -17.44
CA ALA A 611 -15.69 5.21 -18.74
C ALA A 611 -15.23 6.48 -19.43
N ASP A 612 -14.97 6.40 -20.74
CA ASP A 612 -14.55 7.55 -21.54
C ASP A 612 -15.77 8.25 -22.12
N VAL A 613 -15.74 9.59 -22.09
CA VAL A 613 -16.74 10.46 -22.69
C VAL A 613 -16.02 11.39 -23.66
N THR A 614 -16.36 11.33 -24.94
CA THR A 614 -15.61 12.02 -26.01
C THR A 614 -16.56 12.75 -26.96
N VAL A 615 -16.14 13.93 -27.42
CA VAL A 615 -16.82 14.66 -28.50
C VAL A 615 -16.39 14.08 -29.85
N LYS A 616 -17.31 13.50 -30.62
CA LYS A 616 -16.95 12.70 -31.82
C LYS A 616 -16.25 13.49 -32.92
N ASP A 617 -16.67 14.73 -33.15
CA ASP A 617 -16.07 15.64 -34.13
C ASP A 617 -14.83 16.37 -33.61
N GLU A 618 -14.52 16.23 -32.31
CA GLU A 618 -13.34 16.79 -31.64
C GLU A 618 -12.71 15.74 -30.70
N PRO A 619 -12.08 14.68 -31.23
CA PRO A 619 -11.65 13.52 -30.42
C PRO A 619 -10.59 13.84 -29.35
N GLY A 620 -9.94 15.00 -29.40
CA GLY A 620 -9.07 15.50 -28.33
C GLY A 620 -9.82 16.05 -27.10
N VAL A 621 -11.14 16.25 -27.22
CA VAL A 621 -12.02 16.68 -26.13
C VAL A 621 -12.64 15.43 -25.51
N THR A 622 -12.02 14.97 -24.42
CA THR A 622 -12.40 13.77 -23.70
C THR A 622 -12.41 13.99 -22.19
N ALA A 623 -13.20 13.21 -21.48
CA ALA A 623 -13.16 13.09 -20.03
C ALA A 623 -13.38 11.64 -19.63
N THR A 624 -12.69 11.21 -18.57
CA THR A 624 -12.91 9.89 -17.97
C THR A 624 -13.70 10.05 -16.69
N THR A 625 -14.65 9.14 -16.46
CA THR A 625 -15.48 9.18 -15.27
C THR A 625 -14.72 8.78 -14.01
N VAL A 626 -15.01 9.43 -12.89
CA VAL A 626 -14.35 9.24 -11.60
C VAL A 626 -15.32 8.77 -10.51
N ALA A 627 -14.76 8.26 -9.41
CA ALA A 627 -15.51 7.98 -8.19
C ALA A 627 -15.79 9.29 -7.42
N THR A 628 -16.87 9.32 -6.64
CA THR A 628 -17.25 10.45 -5.78
C THR A 628 -17.50 9.99 -4.34
N PRO A 629 -16.52 9.32 -3.68
CA PRO A 629 -16.73 8.67 -2.38
C PRO A 629 -17.02 9.66 -1.24
N GLU A 630 -16.63 10.92 -1.41
CA GLU A 630 -16.85 11.99 -0.43
C GLU A 630 -18.21 12.70 -0.57
N ASP A 631 -18.96 12.46 -1.67
CA ASP A 631 -20.31 12.99 -1.86
C ASP A 631 -21.35 11.88 -1.64
N PRO A 632 -21.91 11.75 -0.43
CA PRO A 632 -22.91 10.71 -0.14
C PRO A 632 -24.23 10.91 -0.91
N ALA A 633 -24.47 12.09 -1.49
CA ALA A 633 -25.67 12.36 -2.27
C ALA A 633 -25.57 11.85 -3.71
N ARG A 634 -24.37 11.45 -4.16
CA ARG A 634 -24.10 11.09 -5.56
C ARG A 634 -23.28 9.81 -5.66
N GLY A 635 -23.78 8.87 -6.44
CA GLY A 635 -23.00 7.67 -6.80
C GLY A 635 -21.88 7.99 -7.79
N ASP A 636 -20.94 7.06 -7.92
CA ASP A 636 -19.78 7.17 -8.79
C ASP A 636 -20.11 7.38 -10.28
N GLY A 637 -19.07 7.55 -11.09
CA GLY A 637 -19.19 7.65 -12.55
C GLY A 637 -19.42 9.08 -13.03
N LEU A 638 -19.12 10.09 -12.22
CA LEU A 638 -19.18 11.51 -12.58
C LEU A 638 -18.08 11.84 -13.61
N TYR A 639 -18.40 12.66 -14.61
CA TYR A 639 -17.40 13.31 -15.44
C TYR A 639 -17.66 14.82 -15.55
N LEU A 640 -16.59 15.57 -15.76
CA LEU A 640 -16.56 17.01 -15.99
C LEU A 640 -15.63 17.24 -17.19
N MET A 641 -16.14 17.85 -18.26
CA MET A 641 -15.42 18.02 -19.52
C MET A 641 -15.60 19.44 -20.02
N PHE A 642 -14.51 20.13 -20.31
CA PHE A 642 -14.56 21.40 -21.04
C PHE A 642 -14.48 21.13 -22.54
N SER A 643 -15.30 21.81 -23.32
CA SER A 643 -15.27 21.76 -24.78
C SER A 643 -15.16 23.18 -25.36
N PRO A 644 -14.15 23.48 -26.20
CA PRO A 644 -14.06 24.73 -26.93
C PRO A 644 -15.06 24.78 -28.11
N GLY A 645 -15.52 23.63 -28.59
CA GLY A 645 -16.54 23.48 -29.63
C GLY A 645 -17.93 23.94 -29.17
N LEU A 646 -18.39 25.05 -29.73
CA LEU A 646 -19.74 25.58 -29.46
C LEU A 646 -20.75 25.06 -30.50
N GLY A 647 -21.97 24.76 -30.05
CA GLY A 647 -23.05 24.29 -30.91
C GLY A 647 -23.52 22.89 -30.54
N LYS A 648 -24.04 22.15 -31.52
CA LYS A 648 -24.56 20.79 -31.31
C LYS A 648 -23.52 19.78 -31.72
N HIS A 649 -23.04 19.00 -30.75
CA HIS A 649 -22.03 17.96 -30.98
C HIS A 649 -22.57 16.60 -30.58
N GLU A 650 -22.10 15.53 -31.24
CA GLU A 650 -22.33 14.18 -30.73
C GLU A 650 -21.30 13.85 -29.66
N VAL A 651 -21.77 13.67 -28.43
CA VAL A 651 -20.95 13.24 -27.30
C VAL A 651 -21.20 11.75 -27.08
N ASN A 652 -20.14 10.95 -27.17
CA ASN A 652 -20.15 9.49 -27.01
C ASN A 652 -19.64 9.12 -25.62
N ALA A 653 -20.26 8.12 -24.99
CA ALA A 653 -19.74 7.47 -23.80
C ALA A 653 -19.47 5.99 -24.09
N ALA A 654 -18.28 5.53 -23.73
CA ALA A 654 -17.80 4.18 -23.99
C ALA A 654 -17.06 3.59 -22.78
N ARG A 655 -17.14 2.27 -22.63
CA ARG A 655 -16.35 1.48 -21.68
C ARG A 655 -16.22 0.05 -22.22
N PRO A 656 -15.06 -0.61 -22.08
CA PRO A 656 -14.92 -2.00 -22.51
C PRO A 656 -16.02 -2.91 -21.94
N ARG A 657 -16.53 -3.84 -22.76
CA ARG A 657 -17.64 -4.77 -22.44
C ARG A 657 -19.03 -4.11 -22.28
N TYR A 658 -19.16 -2.83 -22.60
CA TYR A 658 -20.44 -2.16 -22.72
C TYR A 658 -20.69 -1.73 -24.18
N THR A 659 -21.96 -1.60 -24.56
CA THR A 659 -22.36 -0.94 -25.80
C THR A 659 -22.21 0.57 -25.62
N GLU A 660 -21.41 1.19 -26.47
CA GLU A 660 -21.26 2.65 -26.52
C GLU A 660 -22.60 3.36 -26.78
N LEU A 661 -22.73 4.58 -26.27
CA LEU A 661 -23.93 5.38 -26.43
C LEU A 661 -23.58 6.83 -26.77
N SER A 662 -24.16 7.36 -27.84
CA SER A 662 -24.00 8.78 -28.22
C SER A 662 -25.27 9.59 -27.98
N LYS A 663 -25.11 10.86 -27.60
CA LYS A 663 -26.17 11.86 -27.50
C LYS A 663 -25.74 13.15 -28.18
N THR A 664 -26.69 13.82 -28.83
CA THR A 664 -26.47 15.19 -29.30
C THR A 664 -26.59 16.15 -28.12
N VAL A 665 -25.51 16.86 -27.80
CA VAL A 665 -25.43 17.84 -26.70
C VAL A 665 -25.25 19.23 -27.30
N ALA A 666 -26.02 20.21 -26.81
CA ALA A 666 -25.87 21.60 -27.20
C ALA A 666 -24.96 22.31 -26.20
N ILE A 667 -23.72 22.56 -26.59
CA ILE A 667 -22.69 23.22 -25.79
C ILE A 667 -22.74 24.72 -26.12
N ALA A 668 -22.92 25.56 -25.11
CA ALA A 668 -22.95 27.01 -25.25
C ALA A 668 -21.83 27.63 -24.41
N ALA A 669 -21.31 28.76 -24.90
CA ALA A 669 -20.26 29.50 -24.22
C ALA A 669 -20.68 29.83 -22.79
N ASP A 670 -19.75 29.70 -21.84
CA ASP A 670 -19.92 30.20 -20.47
C ASP A 670 -21.04 29.48 -19.69
N THR A 671 -21.41 28.28 -20.12
CA THR A 671 -22.46 27.46 -19.49
C THR A 671 -21.99 26.06 -19.14
N ALA A 672 -22.71 25.41 -18.23
CA ALA A 672 -22.60 23.97 -18.00
C ALA A 672 -23.87 23.26 -18.49
N VAL A 673 -23.70 22.17 -19.24
CA VAL A 673 -24.81 21.33 -19.73
C VAL A 673 -24.69 19.90 -19.21
N SER A 674 -25.82 19.32 -18.80
CA SER A 674 -25.86 17.95 -18.30
C SER A 674 -26.05 16.92 -19.41
N ALA A 675 -25.25 15.86 -19.42
CA ALA A 675 -25.42 14.71 -20.31
C ALA A 675 -25.04 13.39 -19.61
N SER A 676 -25.97 12.73 -18.91
CA SER A 676 -25.71 11.40 -18.33
C SER A 676 -26.00 10.26 -19.30
N TYR A 677 -25.28 9.13 -19.19
CA TYR A 677 -25.39 7.94 -20.03
C TYR A 677 -25.68 6.69 -19.19
N LYS A 678 -26.46 5.77 -19.76
CA LYS A 678 -26.68 4.43 -19.20
C LYS A 678 -26.20 3.40 -20.20
N LEU A 679 -25.00 2.87 -20.00
CA LEU A 679 -24.39 1.94 -20.94
C LEU A 679 -24.97 0.54 -20.75
N LYS A 680 -25.32 -0.11 -21.85
CA LYS A 680 -25.90 -1.46 -21.82
C LYS A 680 -24.79 -2.49 -21.89
N ALA A 681 -24.83 -3.48 -21.02
CA ALA A 681 -24.04 -4.71 -21.14
C ALA A 681 -24.97 -5.91 -21.18
N GLY A 682 -24.47 -7.03 -21.71
CA GLY A 682 -25.15 -8.30 -21.59
C GLY A 682 -25.00 -8.86 -20.18
N GLN A 683 -25.96 -9.65 -19.69
CA GLN A 683 -25.95 -10.17 -18.32
C GLN A 683 -26.55 -11.57 -18.30
N LEU A 684 -25.89 -12.53 -17.66
CA LEU A 684 -26.32 -13.92 -17.67
C LEU A 684 -27.06 -14.32 -16.40
N THR A 685 -28.12 -15.09 -16.58
CA THR A 685 -28.78 -15.88 -15.53
C THR A 685 -28.78 -17.35 -15.94
N VAL A 686 -28.60 -18.23 -14.96
CA VAL A 686 -28.43 -19.67 -15.20
C VAL A 686 -29.40 -20.44 -14.31
N THR A 687 -30.10 -21.43 -14.86
CA THR A 687 -31.08 -22.22 -14.12
C THR A 687 -31.08 -23.69 -14.58
N PRO A 688 -30.91 -24.67 -13.67
CA PRO A 688 -30.52 -24.49 -12.27
C PRO A 688 -29.11 -23.89 -12.13
N ASP A 689 -28.82 -23.30 -10.97
CA ASP A 689 -27.51 -22.69 -10.64
C ASP A 689 -26.47 -23.72 -10.14
N THR A 690 -26.86 -24.99 -10.07
CA THR A 690 -26.03 -26.16 -9.77
C THR A 690 -26.48 -27.34 -10.62
N VAL A 691 -25.57 -28.29 -10.91
CA VAL A 691 -25.89 -29.52 -11.65
C VAL A 691 -25.44 -30.73 -10.85
N GLY A 692 -26.34 -31.66 -10.58
CA GLY A 692 -26.03 -32.84 -9.76
C GLY A 692 -26.69 -34.13 -10.26
N ALA A 693 -26.03 -35.27 -10.03
CA ALA A 693 -26.66 -36.58 -10.19
C ALA A 693 -26.08 -37.65 -9.24
N THR A 694 -26.90 -38.67 -8.98
CA THR A 694 -26.49 -39.94 -8.37
C THR A 694 -26.63 -41.05 -9.39
N LEU A 695 -25.57 -41.82 -9.62
CA LEU A 695 -25.51 -42.89 -10.62
C LEU A 695 -24.94 -44.17 -10.04
N GLY A 696 -25.44 -45.32 -10.48
CA GLY A 696 -24.71 -46.58 -10.28
C GLY A 696 -23.41 -46.58 -11.07
N TRP A 697 -22.37 -47.22 -10.53
CA TRP A 697 -21.11 -47.43 -11.25
C TRP A 697 -21.31 -47.91 -12.70
N GLY A 698 -20.58 -47.32 -13.65
CA GLY A 698 -20.65 -47.72 -15.05
C GLY A 698 -21.89 -47.21 -15.78
N LYS A 699 -22.59 -46.20 -15.23
CA LYS A 699 -23.76 -45.55 -15.85
C LYS A 699 -23.47 -44.10 -16.16
N SER A 700 -24.22 -43.54 -17.11
CA SER A 700 -24.20 -42.12 -17.45
C SER A 700 -25.61 -41.53 -17.43
N THR A 701 -25.70 -40.21 -17.26
CA THR A 701 -26.95 -39.44 -17.35
C THR A 701 -26.70 -38.05 -17.93
N THR A 702 -27.76 -37.36 -18.30
CA THR A 702 -27.72 -35.94 -18.69
C THR A 702 -28.58 -35.07 -17.80
N ARG A 703 -28.22 -33.79 -17.68
CA ARG A 703 -28.96 -32.73 -17.00
C ARG A 703 -29.00 -31.51 -17.91
N ASN A 704 -30.10 -30.77 -17.90
CA ASN A 704 -30.22 -29.56 -18.69
C ASN A 704 -30.02 -28.33 -17.81
N MET A 705 -29.25 -27.38 -18.31
CA MET A 705 -29.05 -26.06 -17.74
C MET A 705 -29.48 -25.01 -18.77
N THR A 706 -30.29 -24.05 -18.36
CA THR A 706 -30.71 -22.93 -19.21
C THR A 706 -29.84 -21.73 -18.90
N VAL A 707 -29.18 -21.18 -19.92
CA VAL A 707 -28.43 -19.92 -19.85
C VAL A 707 -29.24 -18.86 -20.57
N LYS A 708 -29.57 -17.77 -19.88
CA LYS A 708 -30.39 -16.67 -20.41
C LYS A 708 -29.66 -15.34 -20.27
N ASN A 709 -29.67 -14.55 -21.34
CA ASN A 709 -29.22 -13.17 -21.30
C ASN A 709 -30.38 -12.27 -20.84
N THR A 710 -30.27 -11.69 -19.65
CA THR A 710 -31.20 -10.71 -19.08
C THR A 710 -30.75 -9.27 -19.26
N GLY A 711 -29.54 -9.05 -19.78
CA GLY A 711 -28.97 -7.74 -20.01
C GLY A 711 -29.46 -7.07 -21.29
N GLY A 712 -29.06 -5.81 -21.47
CA GLY A 712 -29.46 -4.96 -22.59
C GLY A 712 -28.62 -5.08 -23.87
N ALA A 713 -27.51 -5.83 -23.85
CA ALA A 713 -26.63 -6.06 -24.99
C ALA A 713 -26.39 -7.57 -25.23
N PRO A 714 -25.93 -7.99 -26.43
CA PRO A 714 -25.57 -9.38 -26.68
C PRO A 714 -24.50 -9.91 -25.70
N VAL A 715 -24.51 -11.21 -25.44
CA VAL A 715 -23.47 -11.91 -24.67
C VAL A 715 -22.92 -13.07 -25.50
N THR A 716 -21.61 -13.15 -25.64
CA THR A 716 -20.91 -14.33 -26.13
C THR A 716 -20.43 -15.14 -24.93
N VAL A 717 -20.74 -16.43 -24.92
CA VAL A 717 -20.41 -17.34 -23.81
C VAL A 717 -19.55 -18.48 -24.32
N ALA A 718 -18.46 -18.77 -23.61
CA ALA A 718 -17.68 -19.99 -23.70
C ALA A 718 -17.90 -20.84 -22.44
N VAL A 719 -18.19 -22.13 -22.61
CA VAL A 719 -18.41 -23.08 -21.51
C VAL A 719 -17.15 -23.92 -21.33
N GLY A 720 -16.42 -23.65 -20.26
CA GLY A 720 -15.26 -24.43 -19.83
C GLY A 720 -15.60 -25.40 -18.70
N GLU A 721 -14.88 -26.52 -18.64
CA GLU A 721 -14.96 -27.50 -17.55
C GLU A 721 -13.79 -27.33 -16.60
N ARG A 722 -14.01 -27.67 -15.33
CA ARG A 722 -13.01 -27.57 -14.27
C ARG A 722 -13.18 -28.72 -13.31
N ALA A 723 -12.10 -29.46 -13.06
CA ALA A 723 -12.09 -30.47 -12.02
C ALA A 723 -12.32 -29.79 -10.66
N GLY A 724 -13.15 -30.37 -9.81
CA GLY A 724 -13.37 -29.87 -8.47
C GLY A 724 -12.32 -30.47 -7.55
N GLY A 725 -11.30 -29.68 -7.22
CA GLY A 725 -10.40 -29.93 -6.11
C GLY A 725 -10.61 -28.88 -5.02
N PHE A 726 -10.86 -29.34 -3.79
CA PHE A 726 -10.62 -28.65 -2.52
C PHE A 726 -11.19 -27.23 -2.33
N GLN A 727 -12.20 -27.11 -1.45
CA GLN A 727 -12.44 -25.85 -0.73
C GLN A 727 -11.35 -25.71 0.33
N PRO A 728 -10.54 -24.62 0.34
CA PRO A 728 -9.63 -24.36 1.43
C PRO A 728 -10.41 -24.26 2.72
N GLN A 729 -10.24 -25.27 3.57
CA GLN A 729 -10.50 -25.11 4.99
C GLN A 729 -9.63 -23.93 5.43
N ALA A 730 -10.25 -22.88 5.97
CA ALA A 730 -9.63 -21.59 6.29
C ALA A 730 -8.12 -21.73 6.59
N LEU A 731 -7.29 -21.34 5.61
CA LEU A 731 -5.85 -21.30 5.79
C LEU A 731 -5.61 -20.43 7.03
N GLY A 732 -4.91 -20.97 8.03
CA GLY A 732 -4.53 -20.20 9.21
C GLY A 732 -3.73 -18.96 8.83
N GLY A 733 -3.37 -18.14 9.81
CA GLY A 733 -2.45 -17.02 9.56
C GLY A 733 -1.16 -17.53 8.90
N GLY A 734 -0.70 -16.86 7.84
CA GLY A 734 0.61 -17.11 7.25
C GLY A 734 1.74 -16.81 8.22
N ALA A 735 2.98 -17.10 7.84
CA ALA A 735 4.14 -16.73 8.65
C ALA A 735 4.19 -15.19 8.86
N PRO A 736 4.82 -14.71 9.94
CA PRO A 736 5.11 -13.29 10.07
C PRO A 736 5.86 -12.78 8.84
N LEU A 737 5.63 -11.51 8.51
CA LEU A 737 6.36 -10.84 7.43
C LEU A 737 7.86 -10.92 7.70
N GLN A 738 8.61 -11.44 6.74
CA GLN A 738 10.06 -11.46 6.74
C GLN A 738 10.55 -10.46 5.71
N THR A 739 11.40 -9.53 6.13
CA THR A 739 12.14 -8.63 5.24
C THR A 739 13.63 -8.69 5.57
N VAL A 740 14.45 -9.19 4.65
CA VAL A 740 15.90 -9.31 4.83
C VAL A 740 16.62 -8.41 3.84
N LYS A 741 17.19 -7.31 4.32
CA LYS A 741 17.99 -6.40 3.48
C LYS A 741 19.25 -7.10 2.99
N GLY A 742 19.59 -6.88 1.73
CA GLY A 742 20.80 -7.45 1.11
C GLY A 742 21.05 -6.89 -0.28
N HIS A 743 22.26 -7.09 -0.81
CA HIS A 743 22.58 -6.71 -2.19
C HIS A 743 22.19 -7.83 -3.15
N PHE A 744 20.95 -7.78 -3.64
CA PHE A 744 20.43 -8.70 -4.64
C PHE A 744 20.67 -8.13 -6.04
N SER A 745 21.08 -8.98 -6.99
CA SER A 745 21.38 -8.57 -8.36
C SER A 745 20.44 -9.29 -9.35
N PRO A 746 20.00 -8.64 -10.44
CA PRO A 746 19.29 -9.28 -11.54
C PRO A 746 20.22 -9.99 -12.54
N HIS A 747 21.55 -9.89 -12.38
CA HIS A 747 22.56 -10.46 -13.29
C HIS A 747 22.98 -11.90 -12.93
N ALA A 748 23.79 -12.55 -13.77
CA ALA A 748 24.31 -13.90 -13.57
C ALA A 748 25.10 -14.06 -12.25
N SER A 749 25.00 -15.23 -11.63
CA SER A 749 25.74 -15.54 -10.39
C SER A 749 27.24 -15.74 -10.70
N LYS A 750 28.14 -14.91 -10.14
CA LYS A 750 29.60 -15.04 -10.33
C LYS A 750 30.19 -16.12 -9.40
N LYS A 751 31.21 -16.85 -9.89
CA LYS A 751 31.99 -17.81 -9.08
C LYS A 751 32.63 -17.11 -7.86
N GLY A 752 32.10 -17.35 -6.67
CA GLY A 752 32.66 -16.91 -5.39
C GLY A 752 32.94 -18.10 -4.45
N PRO A 753 33.87 -17.99 -3.50
CA PRO A 753 34.05 -19.00 -2.46
C PRO A 753 32.83 -19.03 -1.53
N ALA A 754 32.39 -20.24 -1.17
CA ALA A 754 31.24 -20.46 -0.29
C ALA A 754 31.40 -19.72 1.05
N PRO A 755 30.41 -18.92 1.48
CA PRO A 755 30.34 -18.41 2.85
C PRO A 755 30.17 -19.57 3.84
N SER A 756 30.69 -19.40 5.06
CA SER A 756 30.52 -20.36 6.16
C SER A 756 29.04 -20.57 6.49
N GLY A 757 28.63 -21.83 6.59
CA GLY A 757 27.23 -22.27 6.59
C GLY A 757 26.29 -21.65 7.64
N PRO A 758 24.97 -21.77 7.41
CA PRO A 758 23.96 -21.02 8.14
C PRO A 758 23.85 -21.45 9.61
N LYS A 759 23.68 -20.47 10.50
CA LYS A 759 22.98 -20.69 11.77
C LYS A 759 21.52 -20.97 11.44
N ARG A 760 21.01 -22.15 11.81
CA ARG A 760 19.57 -22.44 11.81
C ARG A 760 18.84 -21.46 12.72
N THR A 761 18.10 -20.52 12.16
CA THR A 761 16.96 -19.89 12.84
C THR A 761 15.79 -20.87 12.84
N ALA A 762 15.13 -21.02 13.99
CA ALA A 762 13.92 -21.82 14.12
C ALA A 762 12.79 -21.21 13.27
N ALA A 763 11.99 -22.08 12.65
CA ALA A 763 10.92 -21.71 11.73
C ALA A 763 9.80 -20.90 12.42
N PRO A 764 9.31 -19.81 11.82
CA PRO A 764 7.93 -19.41 12.04
C PRO A 764 7.04 -20.43 11.33
N SER A 765 6.24 -21.20 12.09
CA SER A 765 5.20 -22.06 11.51
C SER A 765 3.89 -21.27 11.49
N GLY A 766 3.53 -20.72 10.33
CA GLY A 766 2.12 -20.43 10.05
C GLY A 766 1.40 -21.73 9.68
N ASP A 767 0.13 -21.90 10.03
CA ASP A 767 -0.63 -23.13 9.70
C ASP A 767 -1.00 -23.22 8.20
N ALA A 768 -0.66 -22.20 7.40
CA ALA A 768 -1.06 -22.08 6.00
C ALA A 768 -0.13 -22.80 5.01
N TRP A 769 1.19 -22.66 5.16
CA TRP A 769 2.18 -23.26 4.27
C TRP A 769 2.61 -24.63 4.78
N GLN A 770 2.85 -25.56 3.85
CA GLN A 770 3.29 -26.91 4.17
C GLN A 770 4.67 -27.17 3.60
N THR A 771 5.51 -27.83 4.38
CA THR A 771 6.82 -28.28 3.93
C THR A 771 6.71 -29.57 3.12
N ALA A 772 7.43 -29.64 2.01
CA ALA A 772 7.63 -30.87 1.26
C ALA A 772 9.08 -31.36 1.44
N PRO A 773 9.42 -32.59 1.01
CA PRO A 773 10.80 -33.06 1.00
C PRO A 773 11.70 -32.07 0.27
N ASN A 774 12.83 -31.73 0.87
CA ASN A 774 13.83 -30.86 0.25
C ASN A 774 14.31 -31.46 -1.08
N LEU A 775 14.58 -30.58 -2.04
CA LEU A 775 15.21 -30.94 -3.30
C LEU A 775 16.58 -31.61 -3.01
N PRO A 776 17.00 -32.64 -3.76
CA PRO A 776 18.30 -33.30 -3.54
C PRO A 776 19.53 -32.42 -3.77
N GLU A 777 19.34 -31.23 -4.36
CA GLU A 777 20.38 -30.25 -4.65
C GLU A 777 19.92 -28.86 -4.17
N THR A 778 20.84 -28.00 -3.72
CA THR A 778 20.55 -26.59 -3.47
C THR A 778 20.58 -25.84 -4.78
N VAL A 779 19.53 -25.08 -5.12
CA VAL A 779 19.43 -24.38 -6.40
C VAL A 779 18.83 -22.99 -6.24
N LEU A 780 19.25 -22.05 -7.08
CA LEU A 780 18.57 -20.79 -7.36
C LEU A 780 18.55 -20.55 -8.87
N GLY A 781 17.49 -19.93 -9.40
CA GLY A 781 17.28 -19.77 -10.84
C GLY A 781 16.94 -21.08 -11.54
N ASN A 782 16.24 -22.00 -10.86
CA ASN A 782 15.75 -23.26 -11.43
C ASN A 782 14.43 -23.06 -12.19
N ALA A 783 14.21 -23.83 -13.26
CA ALA A 783 12.93 -23.90 -13.96
C ALA A 783 12.08 -25.03 -13.37
N VAL A 784 10.80 -24.76 -13.15
CA VAL A 784 9.88 -25.64 -12.42
C VAL A 784 8.57 -25.76 -13.17
N GLY A 785 7.97 -26.96 -13.16
CA GLY A 785 6.66 -27.19 -13.78
C GLY A 785 5.97 -28.43 -13.23
N THR A 786 4.68 -28.54 -13.49
CA THR A 786 3.85 -29.68 -13.05
C THR A 786 3.38 -30.50 -14.24
N TYR A 787 3.47 -31.83 -14.14
CA TYR A 787 2.89 -32.76 -15.11
C TYR A 787 2.35 -33.99 -14.39
N GLU A 788 1.11 -34.38 -14.71
CA GLU A 788 0.39 -35.52 -14.11
C GLU A 788 0.47 -35.55 -12.56
N GLY A 789 0.29 -34.38 -11.94
CA GLY A 789 0.33 -34.24 -10.47
C GLY A 789 1.73 -34.38 -9.85
N LYS A 790 2.79 -34.52 -10.66
CA LYS A 790 4.19 -34.52 -10.22
C LYS A 790 4.84 -33.18 -10.47
N VAL A 791 5.77 -32.82 -9.60
CA VAL A 791 6.47 -31.53 -9.67
C VAL A 791 7.89 -31.76 -10.14
N TYR A 792 8.31 -31.05 -11.17
CA TYR A 792 9.64 -31.16 -11.76
C TYR A 792 10.44 -29.89 -11.49
N SER A 793 11.72 -30.03 -11.15
CA SER A 793 12.67 -28.93 -11.03
C SER A 793 13.92 -29.25 -11.81
N ALA A 794 14.33 -28.35 -12.69
CA ALA A 794 15.50 -28.50 -13.55
C ALA A 794 16.40 -27.27 -13.50
N PHE A 795 17.69 -27.47 -13.77
CA PHE A 795 18.70 -26.41 -13.90
C PHE A 795 18.91 -25.59 -12.61
N GLY A 796 19.63 -24.46 -12.73
CA GLY A 796 19.88 -23.51 -11.65
C GLY A 796 21.33 -23.49 -11.17
N TYR A 797 21.68 -22.45 -10.42
CA TYR A 797 22.98 -22.27 -9.78
C TYR A 797 23.01 -22.95 -8.41
N THR A 798 24.02 -23.78 -8.18
CA THR A 798 24.12 -24.66 -7.01
C THR A 798 24.92 -24.06 -5.86
N GLY A 799 25.47 -22.86 -6.06
CA GLY A 799 26.39 -22.20 -5.13
C GLY A 799 27.84 -22.37 -5.53
N PHE A 800 28.13 -23.28 -6.47
CA PHE A 800 29.48 -23.54 -6.98
C PHE A 800 29.51 -23.76 -8.51
N ASP A 801 28.45 -24.31 -9.11
CA ASP A 801 28.34 -24.51 -10.56
C ASP A 801 26.89 -24.31 -11.03
N VAL A 802 26.69 -24.30 -12.34
CA VAL A 802 25.39 -24.30 -12.97
C VAL A 802 24.98 -25.74 -13.30
N SER A 803 23.78 -26.15 -12.90
CA SER A 803 23.29 -27.54 -13.04
C SER A 803 22.58 -27.78 -14.39
N ASN A 804 22.61 -29.04 -14.84
CA ASN A 804 21.77 -29.57 -15.93
C ASN A 804 20.87 -30.72 -15.44
N ALA A 805 20.83 -30.96 -14.12
CA ALA A 805 20.01 -32.01 -13.55
C ALA A 805 18.52 -31.63 -13.58
N MET A 806 17.68 -32.65 -13.67
CA MET A 806 16.24 -32.54 -13.46
C MET A 806 15.80 -33.58 -12.43
N TYR A 807 14.99 -33.14 -11.48
CA TYR A 807 14.41 -33.97 -10.44
C TYR A 807 12.89 -33.91 -10.53
N VAL A 808 12.24 -35.04 -10.23
CA VAL A 808 10.78 -35.15 -10.11
C VAL A 808 10.39 -35.53 -8.70
N LEU A 809 9.48 -34.76 -8.11
CA LEU A 809 8.78 -35.07 -6.87
C LEU A 809 7.45 -35.71 -7.22
N ASP A 810 7.22 -36.89 -6.67
CA ASP A 810 5.89 -37.46 -6.56
C ASP A 810 5.30 -37.02 -5.20
N PRO A 811 4.31 -36.11 -5.16
CA PRO A 811 3.75 -35.61 -3.91
C PRO A 811 3.01 -36.68 -3.11
N VAL A 812 2.55 -37.76 -3.76
CA VAL A 812 1.85 -38.87 -3.11
C VAL A 812 2.85 -39.75 -2.35
N VAL A 813 4.01 -40.01 -2.96
CA VAL A 813 5.08 -40.81 -2.34
C VAL A 813 5.94 -39.97 -1.41
N GLY A 814 6.06 -38.67 -1.66
CA GLY A 814 6.91 -37.76 -0.89
C GLY A 814 8.39 -37.99 -1.12
N THR A 815 8.80 -38.32 -2.35
CA THR A 815 10.21 -38.59 -2.69
C THR A 815 10.61 -37.95 -4.00
N TRP A 816 11.78 -37.34 -4.02
CA TRP A 816 12.44 -36.87 -5.25
C TRP A 816 13.18 -38.02 -5.93
N SER A 817 13.11 -38.08 -7.26
CA SER A 817 13.92 -38.95 -8.11
C SER A 817 14.61 -38.12 -9.19
N GLN A 818 15.89 -38.42 -9.47
CA GLN A 818 16.58 -37.80 -10.60
C GLN A 818 16.13 -38.47 -11.90
N VAL A 819 15.77 -37.68 -12.90
CA VAL A 819 15.46 -38.12 -14.26
C VAL A 819 16.61 -37.76 -15.21
N ALA A 820 16.48 -38.06 -16.50
CA ALA A 820 17.52 -37.72 -17.46
C ALA A 820 17.92 -36.23 -17.39
N SER A 821 19.24 -35.96 -17.36
CA SER A 821 19.77 -34.60 -17.38
C SER A 821 19.70 -33.98 -18.78
N ALA A 822 19.50 -32.67 -18.84
CA ALA A 822 19.60 -31.89 -20.07
C ALA A 822 21.03 -31.86 -20.61
N THR A 823 21.20 -31.43 -21.86
CA THR A 823 22.52 -31.34 -22.49
C THR A 823 23.29 -30.16 -21.91
N ASP A 824 22.65 -29.00 -21.83
CA ASP A 824 23.30 -27.76 -21.43
C ASP A 824 23.06 -27.43 -19.96
N ARG A 825 24.01 -26.71 -19.37
CA ARG A 825 23.93 -26.22 -17.99
C ARG A 825 23.43 -24.78 -18.02
N ARG A 826 22.32 -24.48 -17.34
CA ARG A 826 21.65 -23.17 -17.39
C ARG A 826 21.32 -22.62 -15.99
N GLU A 827 21.55 -21.33 -15.77
CA GLU A 827 20.99 -20.57 -14.65
C GLU A 827 19.86 -19.69 -15.18
N ALA A 828 18.73 -19.65 -14.48
CA ALA A 828 17.57 -18.84 -14.83
C ALA A 828 17.02 -19.04 -16.26
N PRO A 829 16.93 -20.28 -16.79
CA PRO A 829 16.20 -20.50 -18.04
C PRO A 829 14.70 -20.33 -17.82
N SER A 830 13.97 -19.98 -18.87
CA SER A 830 12.52 -20.17 -18.90
C SER A 830 12.20 -21.63 -19.11
N GLY A 831 11.25 -22.19 -18.36
CA GLY A 831 10.78 -23.53 -18.68
C GLY A 831 9.40 -23.85 -18.14
N GLN A 832 8.60 -24.50 -18.98
CA GLN A 832 7.24 -24.87 -18.64
C GLN A 832 6.77 -26.15 -19.35
N PHE A 833 5.84 -26.88 -18.73
CA PHE A 833 5.12 -27.96 -19.40
C PHE A 833 4.08 -27.42 -20.40
N VAL A 834 4.14 -27.91 -21.63
CA VAL A 834 3.13 -27.68 -22.68
C VAL A 834 2.76 -29.04 -23.28
N ASP A 835 1.48 -29.39 -23.25
CA ASP A 835 0.93 -30.65 -23.80
C ASP A 835 1.77 -31.90 -23.43
N GLY A 836 2.18 -31.96 -22.16
CA GLY A 836 2.87 -33.08 -21.56
C GLY A 836 4.38 -33.19 -21.80
N ARG A 837 5.02 -32.17 -22.38
CA ARG A 837 6.48 -32.08 -22.47
C ARG A 837 6.99 -30.81 -21.80
N PHE A 838 8.17 -30.87 -21.19
CA PHE A 838 8.79 -29.71 -20.54
C PHE A 838 9.73 -29.02 -21.52
N TYR A 839 9.40 -27.79 -21.90
CA TYR A 839 10.17 -26.96 -22.82
C TYR A 839 11.03 -26.01 -22.00
N THR A 840 12.29 -25.83 -22.38
CA THR A 840 13.20 -24.90 -21.70
C THR A 840 14.11 -24.16 -22.67
N VAL A 841 14.26 -22.85 -22.48
CA VAL A 841 15.04 -21.95 -23.36
C VAL A 841 15.63 -20.79 -22.56
N GLY A 842 16.68 -20.16 -23.09
CA GLY A 842 17.31 -19.02 -22.44
C GLY A 842 18.17 -19.43 -21.25
N GLY A 843 18.37 -18.49 -20.32
CA GLY A 843 19.24 -18.67 -19.17
C GLY A 843 20.72 -18.47 -19.49
N TRP A 844 21.52 -18.32 -18.44
CA TRP A 844 22.97 -18.16 -18.53
C TRP A 844 23.69 -19.50 -18.52
N LEU A 845 24.61 -19.68 -19.45
CA LEU A 845 25.60 -20.74 -19.46
C LEU A 845 26.67 -20.50 -18.37
N PRO A 846 27.53 -21.50 -18.05
CA PRO A 846 28.59 -21.33 -17.05
C PRO A 846 29.59 -20.19 -17.32
N ASP A 847 29.64 -19.67 -18.54
CA ASP A 847 30.45 -18.51 -18.94
C ASP A 847 29.67 -17.18 -18.93
N SER A 848 28.45 -17.19 -18.39
CA SER A 848 27.52 -16.05 -18.29
C SER A 848 26.96 -15.55 -19.63
N THR A 849 27.14 -16.29 -20.73
CA THR A 849 26.45 -16.01 -22.00
C THR A 849 25.04 -16.61 -22.02
N THR A 850 24.11 -16.06 -22.81
CA THR A 850 22.73 -16.57 -22.91
C THR A 850 22.61 -17.67 -23.98
N ASP A 851 21.71 -18.65 -23.75
CA ASP A 851 21.54 -19.81 -24.62
C ASP A 851 20.23 -19.78 -25.44
N PRO A 852 20.26 -19.65 -26.78
CA PRO A 852 19.06 -19.67 -27.61
C PRO A 852 18.47 -21.08 -27.82
N LYS A 853 19.17 -22.15 -27.42
CA LYS A 853 18.75 -23.51 -27.72
C LYS A 853 17.51 -23.90 -26.92
N LEU A 854 16.50 -24.41 -27.63
CA LEU A 854 15.32 -25.01 -27.03
C LEU A 854 15.56 -26.49 -26.74
N GLU A 855 15.49 -26.88 -25.47
CA GLU A 855 15.55 -28.28 -25.04
C GLU A 855 14.16 -28.73 -24.57
N ILE A 856 13.79 -29.97 -24.91
CA ILE A 856 12.45 -30.52 -24.71
C ILE A 856 12.58 -31.87 -24.02
N TYR A 857 12.08 -31.98 -22.80
CA TYR A 857 12.04 -33.22 -22.03
C TYR A 857 10.71 -33.95 -22.23
N ASP A 858 10.80 -35.22 -22.61
CA ASP A 858 9.68 -36.13 -22.69
C ASP A 858 9.66 -37.03 -21.44
N PRO A 859 8.70 -36.84 -20.51
CA PRO A 859 8.64 -37.60 -19.26
C PRO A 859 8.28 -39.07 -19.46
N VAL A 860 7.66 -39.45 -20.59
CA VAL A 860 7.30 -40.84 -20.90
C VAL A 860 8.53 -41.62 -21.37
N ALA A 861 9.37 -40.98 -22.17
CA ALA A 861 10.58 -41.59 -22.72
C ALA A 861 11.83 -41.36 -21.85
N ASP A 862 11.72 -40.54 -20.80
CA ASP A 862 12.82 -40.07 -19.95
C ASP A 862 14.04 -39.62 -20.75
N ARG A 863 13.80 -38.70 -21.70
CA ARG A 863 14.85 -38.22 -22.61
C ARG A 863 14.63 -36.78 -23.03
N TRP A 864 15.73 -36.09 -23.25
CA TRP A 864 15.76 -34.76 -23.84
C TRP A 864 15.91 -34.82 -25.36
N SER A 865 15.31 -33.85 -26.03
CA SER A 865 15.43 -33.57 -27.46
C SER A 865 15.54 -32.05 -27.67
N THR A 866 15.71 -31.60 -28.91
CA THR A 866 15.85 -30.17 -29.24
C THR A 866 14.79 -29.75 -30.25
N GLY A 867 14.25 -28.55 -30.09
CA GLY A 867 13.40 -27.89 -31.09
C GLY A 867 14.11 -26.70 -31.75
N ALA A 868 13.35 -25.87 -32.47
CA ALA A 868 13.84 -24.65 -33.08
C ALA A 868 14.40 -23.68 -32.02
N PRO A 869 15.60 -23.09 -32.25
CA PRO A 869 16.19 -22.15 -31.32
C PRO A 869 15.36 -20.86 -31.24
N ALA A 870 15.34 -20.22 -30.07
CA ALA A 870 14.66 -18.95 -29.87
C ALA A 870 15.31 -17.85 -30.73
N PRO A 871 14.52 -16.90 -31.26
CA PRO A 871 15.04 -15.78 -32.06
C PRO A 871 16.01 -14.88 -31.26
N ALA A 872 15.78 -14.77 -29.96
CA ALA A 872 16.65 -14.08 -29.00
C ALA A 872 16.73 -14.89 -27.70
N ALA A 873 17.89 -14.83 -27.03
CA ALA A 873 18.17 -15.59 -25.82
C ALA A 873 18.36 -14.64 -24.63
N TYR A 874 17.52 -14.80 -23.62
CA TYR A 874 17.60 -14.03 -22.39
C TYR A 874 17.52 -14.96 -21.17
N ALA A 875 18.08 -14.53 -20.05
CA ALA A 875 17.90 -15.19 -18.76
C ALA A 875 16.82 -14.48 -17.93
N GLY A 876 16.22 -15.16 -16.95
CA GLY A 876 15.24 -14.53 -16.05
C GLY A 876 14.01 -13.96 -16.76
N GLN A 877 13.59 -14.57 -17.88
CA GLN A 877 12.39 -14.15 -18.59
C GLN A 877 11.12 -14.60 -17.85
N GLY A 878 10.07 -13.78 -17.91
CA GLY A 878 8.73 -14.24 -17.61
C GLY A 878 8.34 -15.36 -18.58
N ASN A 879 7.66 -16.39 -18.09
CA ASN A 879 7.25 -17.51 -18.94
C ASN A 879 5.87 -18.06 -18.57
N ALA A 880 5.20 -18.66 -19.56
CA ALA A 880 3.89 -19.27 -19.37
C ALA A 880 3.59 -20.34 -20.42
N ALA A 881 2.73 -21.29 -20.05
CA ALA A 881 2.02 -22.13 -21.00
C ALA A 881 0.61 -21.57 -21.20
N LEU A 882 0.20 -21.42 -22.46
CA LEU A 882 -1.14 -20.93 -22.80
C LEU A 882 -1.57 -21.53 -24.14
N ASP A 883 -2.73 -22.17 -24.16
CA ASP A 883 -3.37 -22.74 -25.36
C ASP A 883 -2.41 -23.59 -26.23
N GLY A 884 -1.68 -24.51 -25.60
CA GLY A 884 -0.73 -25.41 -26.28
C GLY A 884 0.56 -24.75 -26.74
N LYS A 885 0.85 -23.50 -26.34
CA LYS A 885 2.07 -22.77 -26.71
C LYS A 885 2.89 -22.36 -25.50
N PHE A 886 4.20 -22.22 -25.71
CA PHE A 886 5.16 -21.77 -24.71
C PHE A 886 5.53 -20.30 -24.96
N TYR A 887 5.27 -19.43 -23.99
CA TYR A 887 5.52 -18.00 -24.08
C TYR A 887 6.73 -17.59 -23.24
N THR A 888 7.53 -16.65 -23.77
CA THR A 888 8.61 -15.96 -23.07
C THR A 888 8.41 -14.44 -23.19
N VAL A 889 8.65 -13.71 -22.10
CA VAL A 889 8.46 -12.26 -22.01
C VAL A 889 9.68 -11.66 -21.34
N GLY A 890 10.12 -10.49 -21.79
CA GLY A 890 11.22 -9.76 -21.16
C GLY A 890 12.52 -10.55 -21.10
N GLY A 891 13.35 -10.19 -20.11
CA GLY A 891 14.56 -10.93 -19.76
C GLY A 891 15.85 -10.12 -19.69
N CYS A 892 16.89 -10.82 -19.25
CA CYS A 892 18.22 -10.30 -19.00
C CYS A 892 19.23 -10.76 -20.06
N ASP A 893 19.94 -9.78 -20.62
CA ASP A 893 21.27 -9.92 -21.21
C ASP A 893 22.29 -9.12 -20.36
N ASP A 894 23.30 -8.50 -20.97
CA ASP A 894 24.29 -7.66 -20.28
C ASP A 894 23.70 -6.41 -19.58
N ARG A 895 22.48 -5.96 -19.95
CA ARG A 895 21.86 -4.73 -19.42
C ARG A 895 20.54 -4.96 -18.68
N CYS A 896 20.18 -6.22 -18.42
CA CYS A 896 18.98 -6.64 -17.68
C CYS A 896 17.72 -5.79 -17.96
N GLY A 897 16.94 -6.15 -18.98
CA GLY A 897 15.66 -5.51 -19.30
C GLY A 897 15.39 -5.35 -20.81
N THR A 898 14.38 -6.06 -21.32
CA THR A 898 13.92 -5.95 -22.71
C THR A 898 12.39 -5.88 -22.80
N VAL A 899 11.88 -5.41 -23.93
CA VAL A 899 10.44 -5.40 -24.24
C VAL A 899 10.02 -6.63 -25.06
N GLU A 900 10.98 -7.43 -25.52
CA GLU A 900 10.69 -8.51 -26.45
C GLU A 900 9.89 -9.65 -25.80
N ALA A 901 8.95 -10.19 -26.56
CA ALA A 901 8.16 -11.34 -26.17
C ALA A 901 7.92 -12.28 -27.36
N TYR A 902 7.91 -13.59 -27.09
CA TYR A 902 7.80 -14.63 -28.11
C TYR A 902 6.85 -15.75 -27.69
N ALA A 903 6.23 -16.39 -28.68
CA ALA A 903 5.43 -17.60 -28.53
C ALA A 903 6.02 -18.73 -29.38
N TYR A 904 6.31 -19.87 -28.77
CA TYR A 904 6.71 -21.10 -29.44
C TYR A 904 5.53 -22.03 -29.61
N ASP A 905 5.36 -22.52 -30.83
CA ASP A 905 4.34 -23.49 -31.21
C ASP A 905 4.98 -24.89 -31.38
N PRO A 906 4.70 -25.84 -30.47
CA PRO A 906 5.22 -27.20 -30.56
C PRO A 906 4.73 -27.98 -31.78
N ASP A 907 3.53 -27.67 -32.31
CA ASP A 907 2.96 -28.41 -33.44
C ASP A 907 3.70 -28.11 -34.75
N THR A 908 4.22 -26.89 -34.87
CA THR A 908 4.93 -26.43 -36.07
C THR A 908 6.44 -26.30 -35.87
N ASP A 909 6.95 -26.46 -34.65
CA ASP A 909 8.36 -26.27 -34.29
C ASP A 909 8.87 -24.87 -34.70
N THR A 910 8.09 -23.83 -34.35
CA THR A 910 8.40 -22.44 -34.74
C THR A 910 8.14 -21.43 -33.65
N TRP A 911 8.99 -20.41 -33.59
CA TRP A 911 8.81 -19.21 -32.77
C TRP A 911 8.15 -18.08 -33.56
N SER A 912 7.24 -17.35 -32.92
CA SER A 912 6.65 -16.10 -33.41
C SER A 912 6.90 -14.97 -32.41
N ARG A 913 7.32 -13.80 -32.89
CA ARG A 913 7.37 -12.58 -32.06
C ARG A 913 5.95 -12.07 -31.88
N ILE A 914 5.56 -11.79 -30.64
CA ILE A 914 4.27 -11.19 -30.30
C ILE A 914 4.46 -9.70 -30.00
N ALA A 915 3.39 -8.98 -29.70
CA ALA A 915 3.45 -7.57 -29.29
C ALA A 915 4.48 -7.34 -28.18
N ASP A 916 5.28 -6.28 -28.34
CA ASP A 916 6.29 -5.89 -27.37
C ASP A 916 5.62 -5.55 -26.02
N TYR A 917 6.23 -6.03 -24.94
CA TYR A 917 5.80 -5.72 -23.59
C TYR A 917 5.90 -4.20 -23.34
N PRO A 918 4.94 -3.57 -22.64
CA PRO A 918 4.87 -2.10 -22.56
C PRO A 918 6.03 -1.41 -21.83
N GLU A 919 6.90 -2.16 -21.15
CA GLU A 919 8.11 -1.63 -20.51
C GLU A 919 9.30 -2.60 -20.63
N ARG A 920 10.52 -2.12 -20.41
CA ARG A 920 11.69 -3.00 -20.31
C ARG A 920 11.65 -3.73 -18.98
N VAL A 921 11.67 -5.06 -19.01
CA VAL A 921 11.55 -5.86 -17.79
C VAL A 921 12.36 -7.15 -17.86
N ALA A 922 12.72 -7.67 -16.70
CA ALA A 922 13.14 -9.03 -16.45
C ALA A 922 12.67 -9.48 -15.06
N TRP A 923 12.70 -10.78 -14.79
CA TRP A 923 12.29 -11.38 -13.51
C TRP A 923 10.85 -11.08 -13.08
N GLU A 924 10.00 -10.75 -14.04
CA GLU A 924 8.56 -10.60 -13.85
C GLU A 924 7.87 -11.96 -13.68
N SER A 925 6.75 -11.95 -12.97
CA SER A 925 5.92 -13.15 -12.79
C SER A 925 4.87 -13.22 -13.88
N CYS A 926 4.88 -14.30 -14.68
CA CYS A 926 3.91 -14.51 -15.75
C CYS A 926 3.10 -15.80 -15.57
N GLY A 927 1.89 -15.83 -16.13
CA GLY A 927 1.03 -17.01 -16.10
C GLY A 927 -0.11 -16.97 -17.12
N GLY A 928 -0.38 -18.12 -17.74
CA GLY A 928 -1.51 -18.31 -18.65
C GLY A 928 -2.80 -18.54 -17.86
N VAL A 929 -3.76 -17.63 -17.98
CA VAL A 929 -5.03 -17.66 -17.24
C VAL A 929 -6.18 -17.37 -18.20
N ASN A 930 -7.11 -18.32 -18.36
CA ASN A 930 -8.33 -18.15 -19.17
C ASN A 930 -8.07 -17.56 -20.58
N GLY A 931 -7.19 -18.18 -21.37
CA GLY A 931 -6.93 -17.75 -22.76
C GLY A 931 -6.09 -16.46 -22.90
N LYS A 932 -5.57 -15.90 -21.80
CA LYS A 932 -4.72 -14.70 -21.80
C LYS A 932 -3.46 -14.90 -20.97
N LEU A 933 -2.43 -14.12 -21.28
CA LEU A 933 -1.16 -14.12 -20.58
C LEU A 933 -1.09 -12.91 -19.65
N TYR A 934 -0.94 -13.15 -18.35
CA TYR A 934 -0.82 -12.09 -17.34
C TYR A 934 0.63 -12.04 -16.86
N CYS A 935 1.20 -10.85 -16.79
CA CYS A 935 2.55 -10.62 -16.28
C CYS A 935 2.55 -9.43 -15.30
N ALA A 936 3.34 -9.51 -14.23
CA ALA A 936 3.42 -8.46 -13.23
C ALA A 936 4.76 -8.41 -12.52
N GLY A 937 5.14 -7.19 -12.11
CA GLY A 937 6.37 -6.92 -11.39
C GLY A 937 7.60 -6.99 -12.29
N GLY A 938 8.74 -7.36 -11.71
CA GLY A 938 10.01 -7.46 -12.40
C GLY A 938 10.96 -6.30 -12.09
N ASN A 939 12.13 -6.33 -12.70
CA ASN A 939 13.21 -5.39 -12.52
C ASN A 939 13.95 -5.16 -13.85
N ALA A 940 14.41 -3.93 -14.07
CA ALA A 940 15.35 -3.65 -15.14
C ALA A 940 16.32 -2.53 -14.74
N ASP A 941 17.56 -2.57 -15.25
CA ASP A 941 18.62 -1.62 -14.87
C ASP A 941 18.22 -0.15 -15.15
N SER A 942 17.36 0.08 -16.14
CA SER A 942 16.90 1.42 -16.54
C SER A 942 15.78 2.00 -15.68
N ILE A 943 15.01 1.18 -14.97
CA ILE A 943 13.79 1.62 -14.25
C ILE A 943 13.72 1.14 -12.80
N GLY A 944 14.61 0.24 -12.36
CA GLY A 944 14.56 -0.36 -11.03
C GLY A 944 13.45 -1.42 -10.89
N GLU A 945 12.94 -1.59 -9.68
CA GLU A 945 11.87 -2.55 -9.37
C GLU A 945 10.50 -2.03 -9.83
N SER A 946 9.74 -2.84 -10.57
CA SER A 946 8.43 -2.46 -11.12
C SER A 946 7.27 -3.00 -10.27
N LYS A 947 6.18 -2.23 -10.24
CA LYS A 947 4.85 -2.66 -9.76
C LYS A 947 3.89 -3.00 -10.89
N ARG A 948 4.24 -2.65 -12.12
CA ARG A 948 3.29 -2.65 -13.24
C ARG A 948 2.83 -4.07 -13.55
N ALA A 949 1.59 -4.17 -14.01
CA ALA A 949 1.00 -5.42 -14.45
C ALA A 949 0.28 -5.23 -15.79
N TYR A 950 0.38 -6.23 -16.66
CA TYR A 950 -0.23 -6.21 -17.99
C TYR A 950 -0.84 -7.56 -18.35
N VAL A 951 -1.87 -7.53 -19.18
CA VAL A 951 -2.47 -8.71 -19.80
C VAL A 951 -2.29 -8.66 -21.31
N TYR A 952 -1.82 -9.76 -21.89
CA TYR A 952 -1.74 -9.97 -23.32
C TYR A 952 -2.94 -10.78 -23.81
N ASP A 953 -3.57 -10.28 -24.88
CA ASP A 953 -4.63 -10.96 -25.60
C ASP A 953 -4.08 -11.57 -26.90
N PRO A 954 -3.92 -12.91 -27.00
CA PRO A 954 -3.42 -13.55 -28.21
C PRO A 954 -4.30 -13.32 -29.45
N ALA A 955 -5.59 -13.06 -29.27
CA ALA A 955 -6.50 -12.83 -30.39
C ALA A 955 -6.32 -11.44 -31.03
N ALA A 956 -5.90 -10.46 -30.23
CA ALA A 956 -5.70 -9.08 -30.68
C ALA A 956 -4.22 -8.74 -30.91
N ASP A 957 -3.29 -9.56 -30.40
CA ASP A 957 -1.86 -9.27 -30.34
C ASP A 957 -1.59 -7.91 -29.66
N THR A 958 -2.15 -7.73 -28.45
CA THR A 958 -2.04 -6.47 -27.71
C THR A 958 -1.90 -6.69 -26.20
N TRP A 959 -1.05 -5.88 -25.56
CA TRP A 959 -0.97 -5.74 -24.11
C TRP A 959 -1.90 -4.63 -23.60
N THR A 960 -2.58 -4.87 -22.48
CA THR A 960 -3.40 -3.87 -21.77
C THR A 960 -2.93 -3.77 -20.32
N SER A 961 -2.88 -2.55 -19.77
CA SER A 961 -2.52 -2.32 -18.37
C SER A 961 -3.58 -2.86 -17.41
N LEU A 962 -3.10 -3.45 -16.32
CA LEU A 962 -3.89 -3.89 -15.16
C LEU A 962 -3.55 -3.02 -13.95
N PRO A 963 -4.31 -3.12 -12.84
CA PRO A 963 -3.90 -2.50 -11.58
C PRO A 963 -2.52 -2.99 -11.13
N ASP A 964 -1.69 -2.06 -10.66
CA ASP A 964 -0.35 -2.32 -10.16
C ASP A 964 -0.35 -3.28 -8.96
N LEU A 965 0.74 -4.02 -8.79
CA LEU A 965 1.03 -4.79 -7.59
C LEU A 965 1.07 -3.89 -6.35
N PRO A 966 0.66 -4.39 -5.17
CA PRO A 966 0.74 -3.62 -3.93
C PRO A 966 2.16 -3.14 -3.58
N ILE A 967 3.17 -3.95 -3.89
CA ILE A 967 4.60 -3.67 -3.66
C ILE A 967 5.38 -3.91 -4.97
N PRO A 968 6.52 -3.22 -5.21
CA PRO A 968 7.38 -3.61 -6.32
C PRO A 968 7.94 -5.00 -6.00
N LEU A 969 7.91 -5.91 -6.95
CA LEU A 969 8.24 -7.31 -6.66
C LEU A 969 8.87 -7.96 -7.88
N TRP A 970 10.08 -8.50 -7.70
CA TRP A 970 10.77 -9.23 -8.76
C TRP A 970 11.40 -10.51 -8.24
N SER A 971 11.65 -11.45 -9.15
CA SER A 971 12.28 -12.74 -8.84
C SER A 971 11.48 -13.62 -7.86
N SER A 972 10.15 -13.48 -7.91
CA SER A 972 9.21 -14.29 -7.13
C SER A 972 9.06 -15.70 -7.68
N SER A 973 8.65 -16.61 -6.80
CA SER A 973 8.13 -17.91 -7.21
C SER A 973 6.67 -17.73 -7.62
N SER A 974 6.36 -17.86 -8.91
CA SER A 974 5.03 -17.64 -9.47
C SER A 974 4.51 -18.78 -10.35
N THR A 975 3.20 -18.92 -10.42
CA THR A 975 2.50 -19.87 -11.29
C THR A 975 1.08 -19.40 -11.60
N ALA A 976 0.44 -19.99 -12.60
CA ALA A 976 -0.99 -19.81 -12.84
C ALA A 976 -1.77 -20.91 -12.11
N ALA A 977 -2.56 -20.53 -11.10
CA ALA A 977 -3.35 -21.46 -10.32
C ALA A 977 -4.73 -20.91 -10.00
N ASN A 978 -5.77 -21.75 -10.05
CA ASN A 978 -7.15 -21.38 -9.73
C ASN A 978 -7.66 -20.14 -10.48
N ASP A 979 -7.34 -20.02 -11.77
CA ASP A 979 -7.66 -18.83 -12.60
C ASP A 979 -6.99 -17.53 -12.14
N ARG A 980 -5.86 -17.63 -11.43
CA ARG A 980 -5.15 -16.47 -10.90
C ARG A 980 -3.68 -16.57 -11.27
N LEU A 981 -3.07 -15.41 -11.49
CA LEU A 981 -1.62 -15.30 -11.40
C LEU A 981 -1.28 -15.24 -9.90
N VAL A 982 -0.58 -16.25 -9.40
CA VAL A 982 -0.18 -16.32 -7.99
C VAL A 982 1.33 -16.23 -7.89
N MET A 983 1.81 -15.50 -6.89
CA MET A 983 3.23 -15.32 -6.63
C MET A 983 3.51 -15.21 -5.14
N THR A 984 4.69 -15.67 -4.74
CA THR A 984 5.19 -15.54 -3.38
C THR A 984 6.68 -15.27 -3.37
N SER A 985 7.11 -14.57 -2.33
CA SER A 985 8.49 -14.20 -2.06
C SER A 985 9.13 -13.41 -3.22
N GLY A 986 10.43 -13.20 -3.20
CA GLY A 986 11.16 -12.36 -4.15
C GLY A 986 11.82 -11.18 -3.46
N ILE A 987 12.15 -10.16 -4.24
CA ILE A 987 12.80 -8.93 -3.77
C ILE A 987 11.83 -7.76 -3.92
N SER A 988 11.73 -6.97 -2.85
CA SER A 988 10.95 -5.73 -2.79
C SER A 988 11.70 -4.70 -1.95
N HIS A 989 11.82 -3.48 -2.46
CA HIS A 989 12.52 -2.38 -1.81
C HIS A 989 13.94 -2.77 -1.37
N GLU A 990 14.69 -3.43 -2.26
CA GLU A 990 16.05 -3.92 -2.01
C GLU A 990 16.16 -4.94 -0.85
N ALA A 991 15.05 -5.58 -0.48
CA ALA A 991 15.00 -6.59 0.56
C ALA A 991 14.28 -7.86 0.09
N LEU A 992 14.77 -9.00 0.55
CA LEU A 992 14.09 -10.28 0.41
C LEU A 992 12.78 -10.26 1.19
N THR A 993 11.67 -10.67 0.58
CA THR A 993 10.36 -10.75 1.23
C THR A 993 9.78 -12.17 1.15
N ASN A 994 8.90 -12.55 2.08
CA ASN A 994 8.08 -13.77 2.02
C ASN A 994 6.59 -13.48 1.67
N GLN A 995 6.26 -12.25 1.29
CA GLN A 995 4.90 -11.87 0.92
C GLN A 995 4.43 -12.57 -0.34
N GLY A 996 3.13 -12.87 -0.41
CA GLY A 996 2.51 -13.40 -1.61
C GLY A 996 1.27 -12.64 -2.03
N PHE A 997 1.00 -12.66 -3.33
CA PHE A 997 -0.15 -11.99 -3.96
C PHE A 997 -0.79 -12.89 -5.00
N ALA A 998 -2.09 -12.71 -5.20
CA ALA A 998 -2.86 -13.36 -6.24
C ALA A 998 -3.66 -12.31 -7.02
N TYR A 999 -3.46 -12.24 -8.33
CA TYR A 999 -4.31 -11.44 -9.20
C TYR A 999 -5.53 -12.24 -9.61
N ASP A 1000 -6.72 -11.71 -9.37
CA ASP A 1000 -7.97 -12.28 -9.85
C ASP A 1000 -8.49 -11.49 -11.06
N PRO A 1001 -8.39 -12.02 -12.29
CA PRO A 1001 -8.88 -11.33 -13.48
C PRO A 1001 -10.39 -11.07 -13.48
N GLN A 1002 -11.17 -11.77 -12.65
CA GLN A 1002 -12.62 -11.58 -12.56
C GLN A 1002 -12.96 -10.38 -11.69
N ALA A 1003 -12.24 -10.21 -10.58
CA ALA A 1003 -12.37 -9.04 -9.72
C ALA A 1003 -11.62 -7.82 -10.30
N GLY A 1004 -10.67 -8.06 -11.20
CA GLY A 1004 -9.76 -7.03 -11.70
C GLY A 1004 -8.88 -6.48 -10.57
N ALA A 1005 -8.52 -7.29 -9.57
CA ALA A 1005 -7.86 -6.82 -8.35
C ALA A 1005 -6.87 -7.85 -7.79
N TRP A 1006 -5.88 -7.35 -7.05
CA TRP A 1006 -4.93 -8.14 -6.28
C TRP A 1006 -5.49 -8.49 -4.90
N ALA A 1007 -5.23 -9.71 -4.45
CA ALA A 1007 -5.46 -10.17 -3.08
C ALA A 1007 -4.14 -10.63 -2.44
N THR A 1008 -4.00 -10.43 -1.13
CA THR A 1008 -2.85 -10.93 -0.37
C THR A 1008 -2.99 -12.43 -0.12
N LEU A 1009 -1.88 -13.16 -0.23
CA LEU A 1009 -1.76 -14.55 0.19
C LEU A 1009 -1.14 -14.62 1.58
N PRO A 1010 -1.36 -15.71 2.34
CA PRO A 1010 -0.56 -16.00 3.53
C PRO A 1010 0.93 -15.96 3.18
N ASN A 1011 1.75 -15.28 3.99
CA ASN A 1011 3.19 -15.24 3.75
C ASN A 1011 3.80 -16.65 3.88
N ALA A 1012 4.77 -16.95 3.02
CA ALA A 1012 5.52 -18.20 3.05
C ALA A 1012 6.38 -18.35 4.32
N ASP A 1013 6.69 -19.57 4.75
CA ASP A 1013 7.48 -19.80 5.97
C ASP A 1013 8.92 -19.34 5.79
N VAL A 1014 9.44 -19.36 4.56
CA VAL A 1014 10.81 -18.97 4.23
C VAL A 1014 10.85 -17.96 3.08
N ALA A 1015 11.40 -16.78 3.33
CA ALA A 1015 11.68 -15.82 2.26
C ALA A 1015 12.77 -16.36 1.31
N THR A 1016 12.48 -16.47 0.01
CA THR A 1016 13.52 -16.74 -1.02
C THR A 1016 13.30 -15.91 -2.30
N TYR A 1017 14.34 -15.71 -3.10
CA TYR A 1017 14.28 -15.10 -4.44
C TYR A 1017 14.89 -16.05 -5.48
N ARG A 1018 14.55 -15.87 -6.76
CA ARG A 1018 14.95 -16.77 -7.85
C ARG A 1018 14.54 -18.24 -7.62
N GLY A 1019 13.48 -18.49 -6.85
CA GLY A 1019 12.93 -19.85 -6.68
C GLY A 1019 11.91 -20.13 -7.78
N GLY A 1020 11.89 -21.36 -8.31
CA GLY A 1020 10.85 -21.77 -9.25
C GLY A 1020 9.54 -22.12 -8.55
N ALA A 1021 8.42 -22.04 -9.27
CA ALA A 1021 7.11 -22.47 -8.78
C ALA A 1021 6.33 -23.40 -9.71
N ALA A 1022 5.46 -24.21 -9.11
CA ALA A 1022 4.58 -25.17 -9.77
C ALA A 1022 3.15 -25.11 -9.21
N LEU A 1023 2.19 -25.75 -9.90
CA LEU A 1023 0.80 -25.90 -9.41
C LEU A 1023 0.79 -26.48 -7.99
N GLY A 1024 -0.07 -25.94 -7.13
CA GLY A 1024 -0.05 -26.09 -5.68
C GLY A 1024 0.70 -24.95 -4.98
N LEU A 1025 1.16 -23.97 -5.76
CA LEU A 1025 2.14 -22.95 -5.35
C LEU A 1025 3.33 -23.60 -4.63
N TYR A 1026 3.85 -24.71 -5.20
CA TYR A 1026 5.10 -25.31 -4.74
C TYR A 1026 6.22 -24.34 -5.04
N LYS A 1027 6.82 -23.78 -4.00
CA LYS A 1027 8.02 -22.95 -4.05
C LYS A 1027 9.23 -23.84 -3.83
N ILE A 1028 10.10 -23.92 -4.83
CA ILE A 1028 11.24 -24.86 -4.86
C ILE A 1028 12.55 -24.11 -5.02
N GLY A 1029 13.43 -24.25 -4.03
CA GLY A 1029 14.75 -23.64 -4.03
C GLY A 1029 14.73 -22.13 -3.86
N GLY A 1030 15.55 -21.44 -4.65
CA GLY A 1030 15.82 -20.01 -4.52
C GLY A 1030 16.90 -19.70 -3.48
N GLY A 1031 17.26 -18.43 -3.36
CA GLY A 1031 18.24 -17.96 -2.38
C GLY A 1031 17.60 -17.37 -1.13
N SER A 1032 18.09 -17.70 0.05
CA SER A 1032 17.66 -17.07 1.33
C SER A 1032 18.53 -15.87 1.72
N GLU A 1033 19.65 -15.69 1.03
CA GLU A 1033 20.61 -14.59 1.14
C GLU A 1033 21.23 -14.35 -0.25
N PRO A 1034 21.92 -13.22 -0.50
CA PRO A 1034 22.59 -12.98 -1.77
C PRO A 1034 23.49 -14.14 -2.20
N TYR A 1035 23.20 -14.72 -3.37
CA TYR A 1035 23.88 -15.87 -3.98
C TYR A 1035 23.99 -17.16 -3.14
N THR A 1036 23.11 -17.34 -2.14
CA THR A 1036 23.09 -18.53 -1.26
C THR A 1036 21.90 -19.43 -1.62
N PRO A 1037 22.05 -20.44 -2.51
CA PRO A 1037 20.95 -21.29 -2.95
C PRO A 1037 20.43 -22.21 -1.83
N SER A 1038 19.16 -22.57 -1.94
CA SER A 1038 18.44 -23.41 -1.00
C SER A 1038 17.90 -24.66 -1.68
N SER A 1039 17.67 -25.71 -0.89
CA SER A 1039 16.94 -26.92 -1.31
C SER A 1039 15.53 -26.97 -0.74
N THR A 1040 15.10 -25.92 -0.03
CA THR A 1040 13.80 -25.87 0.64
C THR A 1040 12.66 -25.99 -0.37
N VAL A 1041 11.66 -26.78 0.01
CA VAL A 1041 10.40 -26.89 -0.72
C VAL A 1041 9.24 -26.66 0.24
N GLU A 1042 8.39 -25.70 -0.08
CA GLU A 1042 7.13 -25.44 0.61
C GLU A 1042 6.01 -25.24 -0.41
N PHE A 1043 4.77 -25.44 -0.01
CA PHE A 1043 3.62 -25.24 -0.90
C PHE A 1043 2.43 -24.69 -0.12
N LEU A 1044 1.54 -24.00 -0.84
CA LEU A 1044 0.31 -23.45 -0.28
C LEU A 1044 -0.88 -24.29 -0.75
N PRO A 1045 -1.44 -25.16 0.11
CA PRO A 1045 -2.54 -26.03 -0.26
C PRO A 1045 -3.73 -25.25 -0.81
N GLY A 1046 -4.39 -25.85 -1.81
CA GLY A 1046 -5.56 -25.28 -2.46
C GLY A 1046 -5.27 -24.40 -3.66
N TYR A 1047 -4.02 -24.32 -4.15
CA TYR A 1047 -3.64 -23.73 -5.44
C TYR A 1047 -3.19 -24.77 -6.47
N ASP A 1048 -3.70 -26.00 -6.36
CA ASP A 1048 -3.33 -27.18 -7.13
C ASP A 1048 -4.01 -27.28 -8.51
N GLN A 1049 -4.96 -26.39 -8.81
CA GLN A 1049 -5.65 -26.40 -10.10
C GLN A 1049 -4.93 -25.53 -11.13
N GLY A 1050 -4.52 -26.14 -12.25
CA GLY A 1050 -4.06 -25.40 -13.43
C GLY A 1050 -5.21 -24.85 -14.28
N GLY A 1051 -4.87 -24.21 -15.41
CA GLY A 1051 -5.84 -23.81 -16.43
C GLY A 1051 -6.70 -24.98 -16.94
N THR A 1052 -7.80 -24.66 -17.64
CA THR A 1052 -8.88 -25.57 -18.07
C THR A 1052 -8.42 -26.99 -18.32
N THR A 1053 -8.69 -27.86 -17.35
CA THR A 1053 -8.42 -29.31 -17.43
C THR A 1053 -9.69 -30.01 -17.87
N ASP A 1054 -9.58 -30.87 -18.88
CA ASP A 1054 -10.67 -31.77 -19.28
C ASP A 1054 -11.10 -32.61 -18.06
N VAL A 1055 -12.39 -32.65 -17.77
CA VAL A 1055 -12.95 -33.43 -16.65
C VAL A 1055 -13.53 -34.70 -17.24
N PRO A 1056 -12.86 -35.87 -17.17
CA PRO A 1056 -13.20 -37.00 -18.05
C PRO A 1056 -14.64 -37.51 -17.91
N TRP A 1057 -15.23 -37.37 -16.72
CA TRP A 1057 -16.60 -37.79 -16.39
C TRP A 1057 -17.69 -36.72 -16.64
N LEU A 1058 -17.31 -35.52 -17.07
CA LEU A 1058 -18.20 -34.39 -17.35
C LEU A 1058 -18.08 -34.00 -18.83
N ARG A 1059 -19.21 -33.72 -19.50
CA ARG A 1059 -19.22 -33.19 -20.88
C ARG A 1059 -20.37 -32.21 -21.09
N THR A 1060 -20.24 -31.25 -22.00
CA THR A 1060 -21.34 -30.33 -22.36
C THR A 1060 -21.73 -30.41 -23.86
N SER A 1061 -22.99 -30.10 -24.18
CA SER A 1061 -23.52 -30.16 -25.56
C SER A 1061 -23.12 -28.98 -26.45
N SER A 1062 -22.63 -27.89 -25.87
CA SER A 1062 -22.24 -26.68 -26.59
C SER A 1062 -21.19 -25.92 -25.77
N GLN A 1063 -20.03 -25.68 -26.38
CA GLN A 1063 -18.92 -24.99 -25.73
C GLN A 1063 -18.88 -23.49 -26.06
N HIS A 1064 -19.55 -23.03 -27.11
CA HIS A 1064 -19.62 -21.61 -27.47
C HIS A 1064 -20.99 -21.22 -28.05
N PHE A 1065 -21.55 -20.09 -27.61
CA PHE A 1065 -22.79 -19.53 -28.18
C PHE A 1065 -22.93 -18.04 -27.87
N THR A 1066 -23.71 -17.32 -28.69
CA THR A 1066 -24.06 -15.90 -28.46
C THR A 1066 -25.55 -15.76 -28.22
N LEU A 1067 -25.93 -15.03 -27.17
CA LEU A 1067 -27.33 -14.75 -26.81
C LEU A 1067 -27.64 -13.26 -27.00
N GLN A 1068 -28.62 -12.97 -27.85
CA GLN A 1068 -29.22 -11.64 -27.95
C GLN A 1068 -29.96 -11.27 -26.64
N PRO A 1069 -30.19 -9.98 -26.34
CA PRO A 1069 -30.97 -9.55 -25.19
C PRO A 1069 -32.31 -10.29 -25.06
N GLY A 1070 -32.57 -10.89 -23.89
CA GLY A 1070 -33.77 -11.67 -23.61
C GLY A 1070 -33.76 -13.12 -24.12
N ALA A 1071 -32.81 -13.51 -24.96
CA ALA A 1071 -32.69 -14.87 -25.49
C ALA A 1071 -32.12 -15.84 -24.45
N SER A 1072 -32.42 -17.12 -24.63
CA SER A 1072 -31.90 -18.22 -23.80
C SER A 1072 -31.53 -19.43 -24.64
N THR A 1073 -30.58 -20.21 -24.17
CA THR A 1073 -30.22 -21.52 -24.74
C THR A 1073 -30.17 -22.59 -23.64
N THR A 1074 -30.27 -23.85 -24.04
CA THR A 1074 -30.11 -25.00 -23.15
C THR A 1074 -28.76 -25.66 -23.40
N VAL A 1075 -27.93 -25.72 -22.37
CA VAL A 1075 -26.70 -26.51 -22.31
C VAL A 1075 -27.03 -27.84 -21.63
N THR A 1076 -26.89 -28.94 -22.37
CA THR A 1076 -27.01 -30.29 -21.80
C THR A 1076 -25.66 -30.73 -21.23
N VAL A 1077 -25.65 -31.06 -19.95
CA VAL A 1077 -24.49 -31.52 -19.19
C VAL A 1077 -24.59 -33.03 -19.03
N THR A 1078 -23.58 -33.76 -19.48
CA THR A 1078 -23.47 -35.22 -19.36
C THR A 1078 -22.56 -35.56 -18.19
N LEU A 1079 -23.00 -36.48 -17.35
CA LEU A 1079 -22.26 -37.01 -16.20
C LEU A 1079 -22.08 -38.52 -16.42
N ASP A 1080 -20.85 -39.00 -16.50
CA ASP A 1080 -20.52 -40.36 -16.92
C ASP A 1080 -19.65 -41.09 -15.89
N ALA A 1081 -20.27 -41.99 -15.12
CA ALA A 1081 -19.61 -42.86 -14.15
C ALA A 1081 -19.00 -44.14 -14.78
N SER A 1082 -18.93 -44.22 -16.12
CA SER A 1082 -18.34 -45.37 -16.85
C SER A 1082 -16.93 -45.14 -17.34
N VAL A 1083 -16.41 -43.92 -17.18
CA VAL A 1083 -15.04 -43.58 -17.58
C VAL A 1083 -14.01 -44.30 -16.71
N PRO A 1084 -12.88 -44.76 -17.28
CA PRO A 1084 -11.89 -45.59 -16.57
C PRO A 1084 -11.22 -44.87 -15.38
N GLU A 1085 -11.24 -43.54 -15.37
CA GLU A 1085 -10.70 -42.70 -14.29
C GLU A 1085 -11.52 -42.81 -12.99
N ILE A 1086 -12.78 -43.25 -13.07
CA ILE A 1086 -13.60 -43.55 -11.89
C ILE A 1086 -13.36 -45.00 -11.48
N ALA A 1087 -12.29 -45.19 -10.71
CA ALA A 1087 -11.85 -46.49 -10.23
C ALA A 1087 -12.38 -46.86 -8.84
N GLN A 1088 -13.16 -45.98 -8.17
CA GLN A 1088 -13.86 -46.23 -6.91
C GLN A 1088 -15.20 -45.45 -6.84
N PRO A 1089 -16.22 -45.94 -6.09
CA PRO A 1089 -17.49 -45.25 -5.93
C PRO A 1089 -17.33 -44.15 -4.88
N GLY A 1090 -18.02 -43.04 -5.05
CA GLY A 1090 -17.90 -41.88 -4.16
C GLY A 1090 -18.42 -40.61 -4.80
N ASP A 1091 -18.16 -39.48 -4.14
CA ASP A 1091 -18.52 -38.16 -4.62
C ASP A 1091 -17.41 -37.56 -5.48
N LEU A 1092 -17.78 -37.08 -6.65
CA LEU A 1092 -16.94 -36.33 -7.57
C LEU A 1092 -17.52 -34.92 -7.69
N THR A 1093 -16.64 -33.91 -7.68
CA THR A 1093 -17.04 -32.51 -7.84
C THR A 1093 -16.31 -31.89 -9.03
N ALA A 1094 -16.99 -30.96 -9.70
CA ALA A 1094 -16.46 -30.17 -10.81
C ALA A 1094 -17.17 -28.80 -10.85
N GLN A 1095 -16.75 -27.94 -11.77
CA GLN A 1095 -17.45 -26.68 -12.06
C GLN A 1095 -17.54 -26.50 -13.57
N LEU A 1096 -18.66 -25.93 -14.03
CA LEU A 1096 -18.75 -25.33 -15.37
C LEU A 1096 -18.51 -23.83 -15.25
N ALA A 1097 -17.51 -23.34 -15.96
CA ALA A 1097 -17.19 -21.93 -16.09
C ALA A 1097 -17.85 -21.37 -17.34
N LEU A 1098 -18.77 -20.42 -17.18
CA LEU A 1098 -19.35 -19.66 -18.28
C LEU A 1098 -18.53 -18.38 -18.45
N ASP A 1099 -17.43 -18.49 -19.19
CA ASP A 1099 -16.65 -17.33 -19.62
C ASP A 1099 -17.47 -16.50 -20.60
N ASN A 1100 -17.39 -15.18 -20.50
CA ASN A 1100 -18.25 -14.30 -21.26
C ASN A 1100 -17.67 -12.89 -21.45
N ASP A 1101 -18.14 -12.20 -22.47
CA ASP A 1101 -17.72 -10.85 -22.85
C ASP A 1101 -18.41 -9.73 -22.04
N THR A 1102 -18.95 -10.04 -20.85
CA THR A 1102 -19.68 -9.08 -20.00
C THR A 1102 -18.80 -8.52 -18.87
N PRO A 1103 -19.18 -7.38 -18.27
CA PRO A 1103 -18.46 -6.80 -17.14
C PRO A 1103 -18.77 -7.50 -15.80
N TYR A 1104 -19.69 -8.47 -15.74
CA TYR A 1104 -20.15 -9.11 -14.51
C TYR A 1104 -19.34 -10.35 -14.10
N GLY A 1105 -18.20 -10.55 -14.74
CA GLY A 1105 -17.32 -11.69 -14.49
C GLY A 1105 -17.89 -13.02 -15.00
N MET A 1106 -17.12 -14.08 -14.75
CA MET A 1106 -17.45 -15.44 -15.15
C MET A 1106 -18.44 -16.07 -14.18
N ARG A 1107 -19.48 -16.72 -14.68
CA ARG A 1107 -20.40 -17.48 -13.83
C ARG A 1107 -19.88 -18.91 -13.65
N LYS A 1108 -19.52 -19.29 -12.43
CA LYS A 1108 -19.14 -20.68 -12.07
C LYS A 1108 -20.37 -21.45 -11.58
N ILE A 1109 -20.65 -22.60 -12.19
CA ILE A 1109 -21.78 -23.48 -11.86
C ILE A 1109 -21.24 -24.76 -11.23
N PRO A 1110 -21.49 -25.02 -9.94
CA PRO A 1110 -21.07 -26.24 -9.28
C PRO A 1110 -21.69 -27.48 -9.95
N VAL A 1111 -20.87 -28.51 -10.14
CA VAL A 1111 -21.26 -29.82 -10.65
C VAL A 1111 -20.90 -30.90 -9.64
N SER A 1112 -21.83 -31.81 -9.32
CA SER A 1112 -21.57 -32.97 -8.47
C SER A 1112 -22.06 -34.28 -9.08
N LEU A 1113 -21.29 -35.35 -8.87
CA LEU A 1113 -21.65 -36.71 -9.27
C LEU A 1113 -21.39 -37.66 -8.10
N HIS A 1114 -22.45 -38.23 -7.54
CA HIS A 1114 -22.36 -39.34 -6.57
C HIS A 1114 -22.41 -40.67 -7.32
N VAL A 1115 -21.41 -41.52 -7.13
CA VAL A 1115 -21.33 -42.85 -7.75
C VAL A 1115 -21.63 -43.94 -6.71
N ASP A 1116 -22.78 -44.59 -6.84
CA ASP A 1116 -23.17 -45.72 -6.00
C ASP A 1116 -22.29 -46.95 -6.30
N PRO A 1117 -21.86 -47.68 -5.26
CA PRO A 1117 -21.12 -48.92 -5.43
C PRO A 1117 -21.96 -50.01 -6.14
N PRO A 1118 -21.33 -50.92 -6.90
CA PRO A 1118 -22.01 -52.13 -7.38
C PRO A 1118 -22.62 -52.95 -6.23
N LYS A 1119 -23.78 -53.59 -6.46
CA LYS A 1119 -24.51 -54.35 -5.43
C LYS A 1119 -23.74 -55.54 -4.83
N THR A 1120 -22.69 -56.01 -5.50
CA THR A 1120 -21.82 -57.09 -5.02
C THR A 1120 -20.68 -56.60 -4.13
N TRP A 1121 -20.45 -55.28 -4.07
CA TRP A 1121 -19.32 -54.68 -3.38
C TRP A 1121 -19.64 -54.41 -1.90
N GLY A 1122 -18.60 -54.47 -1.07
CA GLY A 1122 -18.59 -54.00 0.32
C GLY A 1122 -17.44 -53.02 0.52
N LYS A 1123 -17.54 -52.15 1.53
CA LYS A 1123 -16.50 -51.17 1.87
C LYS A 1123 -15.64 -51.72 2.99
N ILE A 1124 -14.32 -51.67 2.84
CA ILE A 1124 -13.39 -51.77 3.97
C ILE A 1124 -12.91 -50.37 4.33
N THR A 1125 -12.85 -50.04 5.61
CA THR A 1125 -12.37 -48.75 6.09
C THR A 1125 -11.71 -48.91 7.45
N GLY A 1126 -10.99 -47.92 7.94
CA GLY A 1126 -10.48 -47.91 9.30
C GLY A 1126 -9.50 -46.78 9.53
N THR A 1127 -8.97 -46.70 10.73
CA THR A 1127 -7.98 -45.72 11.16
C THR A 1127 -6.70 -46.43 11.57
N VAL A 1128 -5.57 -45.98 11.06
CA VAL A 1128 -4.24 -46.40 11.51
C VAL A 1128 -3.73 -45.38 12.54
N ARG A 1129 -3.35 -45.87 13.72
CA ARG A 1129 -2.81 -45.09 14.83
C ARG A 1129 -1.42 -45.58 15.21
N GLY A 1130 -0.61 -44.70 15.77
CA GLY A 1130 0.75 -44.95 16.20
C GLY A 1130 0.90 -44.68 17.68
N VAL A 1131 1.48 -45.64 18.41
CA VAL A 1131 1.84 -45.46 19.82
C VAL A 1131 3.02 -44.49 19.91
N GLN A 1132 2.86 -43.42 20.68
CA GLN A 1132 3.86 -42.40 20.96
C GLN A 1132 4.77 -42.83 22.12
N SER A 1133 5.88 -42.13 22.32
CA SER A 1133 6.85 -42.42 23.38
C SER A 1133 6.30 -42.26 24.80
N ASP A 1134 5.22 -41.49 24.97
CA ASP A 1134 4.49 -41.29 26.23
C ASP A 1134 3.38 -42.34 26.46
N GLY A 1135 3.21 -43.29 25.55
CA GLY A 1135 2.18 -44.34 25.60
C GLY A 1135 0.81 -43.93 25.02
N THR A 1136 0.64 -42.69 24.57
CA THR A 1136 -0.60 -42.25 23.90
C THR A 1136 -0.67 -42.74 22.45
N THR A 1137 -1.84 -42.71 21.82
CA THR A 1137 -2.00 -43.07 20.40
C THR A 1137 -2.50 -41.88 19.58
N LYS A 1138 -1.79 -41.56 18.49
CA LYS A 1138 -2.18 -40.54 17.51
C LYS A 1138 -2.45 -41.18 16.16
N PRO A 1139 -3.35 -40.62 15.33
CA PRO A 1139 -3.48 -41.07 13.95
C PRO A 1139 -2.16 -41.01 13.19
N LEU A 1140 -1.96 -41.97 12.27
CA LEU A 1140 -0.77 -42.03 11.43
C LEU A 1140 -1.14 -41.70 9.99
N ALA A 1141 -0.74 -40.52 9.55
CA ALA A 1141 -0.82 -40.10 8.16
C ALA A 1141 0.20 -40.84 7.27
N GLY A 1142 -0.21 -41.21 6.06
CA GLY A 1142 0.64 -41.85 5.06
C GLY A 1142 1.17 -43.23 5.44
N ALA A 1143 0.49 -43.95 6.34
CA ALA A 1143 0.72 -45.38 6.55
C ALA A 1143 0.24 -46.15 5.32
N THR A 1144 1.03 -47.11 4.85
CA THR A 1144 0.63 -48.02 3.77
C THR A 1144 -0.37 -49.04 4.33
N VAL A 1145 -1.49 -49.22 3.64
CA VAL A 1145 -2.44 -50.31 3.85
C VAL A 1145 -2.51 -51.09 2.54
N GLU A 1146 -1.78 -52.19 2.47
CA GLU A 1146 -1.86 -53.16 1.38
C GLU A 1146 -3.06 -54.06 1.62
N ILE A 1147 -3.93 -54.21 0.63
CA ILE A 1147 -5.12 -55.06 0.66
C ILE A 1147 -5.05 -55.98 -0.56
N GLY A 1148 -4.60 -57.20 -0.32
CA GLY A 1148 -4.48 -58.25 -1.33
C GLY A 1148 -5.69 -59.17 -1.38
N SER A 1149 -5.98 -59.70 -2.56
CA SER A 1149 -7.00 -60.72 -2.79
C SER A 1149 -6.57 -61.66 -3.92
N TRP A 1150 -7.33 -62.73 -4.15
CA TRP A 1150 -7.05 -63.61 -5.30
C TRP A 1150 -7.24 -62.94 -6.67
N ALA A 1151 -7.97 -61.81 -6.72
CA ALA A 1151 -8.33 -61.14 -7.96
C ALA A 1151 -7.46 -59.91 -8.27
N ALA A 1152 -7.06 -59.17 -7.24
CA ALA A 1152 -6.30 -57.93 -7.34
C ALA A 1152 -5.69 -57.55 -5.99
N ASP A 1153 -4.59 -56.80 -6.05
CA ASP A 1153 -3.91 -56.20 -4.91
C ASP A 1153 -4.05 -54.67 -4.97
N TYR A 1154 -4.25 -54.04 -3.81
CA TYR A 1154 -4.44 -52.60 -3.68
C TYR A 1154 -3.51 -52.03 -2.61
N SER A 1155 -2.73 -51.02 -2.97
CA SER A 1155 -1.91 -50.27 -2.01
C SER A 1155 -2.56 -48.94 -1.72
N LEU A 1156 -2.95 -48.70 -0.46
CA LEU A 1156 -3.55 -47.45 -0.01
C LEU A 1156 -2.60 -46.69 0.91
N ARG A 1157 -2.77 -45.37 0.99
CA ARG A 1157 -2.13 -44.52 2.01
C ARG A 1157 -3.20 -43.91 2.90
N THR A 1158 -2.96 -43.88 4.20
CA THR A 1158 -3.89 -43.23 5.14
C THR A 1158 -3.86 -41.71 5.02
N ALA A 1159 -5.03 -41.08 5.18
CA ALA A 1159 -5.19 -39.63 5.25
C ALA A 1159 -4.57 -39.04 6.53
N ALA A 1160 -4.57 -37.71 6.65
CA ALA A 1160 -3.99 -36.98 7.79
C ALA A 1160 -4.56 -37.41 9.15
N ASP A 1161 -5.85 -37.75 9.18
CA ASP A 1161 -6.56 -38.27 10.35
C ASP A 1161 -6.37 -39.78 10.57
N GLY A 1162 -5.45 -40.40 9.83
CA GLY A 1162 -5.11 -41.81 9.86
C GLY A 1162 -6.10 -42.72 9.15
N THR A 1163 -7.14 -42.20 8.49
CA THR A 1163 -8.18 -43.03 7.89
C THR A 1163 -7.78 -43.62 6.54
N TYR A 1164 -8.32 -44.79 6.21
CA TYR A 1164 -8.26 -45.39 4.88
C TYR A 1164 -9.63 -45.96 4.51
N SER A 1165 -9.91 -46.09 3.21
CA SER A 1165 -11.08 -46.85 2.75
C SER A 1165 -10.93 -47.35 1.32
N LEU A 1166 -11.61 -48.45 1.01
CA LEU A 1166 -11.64 -49.07 -0.31
C LEU A 1166 -12.93 -49.87 -0.49
N TRP A 1167 -13.55 -49.80 -1.65
CA TRP A 1167 -14.65 -50.67 -2.03
C TRP A 1167 -14.15 -51.84 -2.88
N LEU A 1168 -14.64 -53.03 -2.57
CA LEU A 1168 -14.22 -54.28 -3.20
C LEU A 1168 -15.40 -55.21 -3.40
N ASP A 1169 -15.35 -56.02 -4.46
CA ASP A 1169 -16.32 -57.08 -4.64
C ASP A 1169 -16.21 -58.13 -3.53
N SER A 1170 -17.33 -58.43 -2.84
CA SER A 1170 -17.34 -59.42 -1.76
C SER A 1170 -16.99 -60.85 -2.22
N ARG A 1171 -16.98 -61.12 -3.53
CA ARG A 1171 -16.47 -62.37 -4.10
C ARG A 1171 -14.95 -62.50 -4.02
N ASN A 1172 -14.24 -61.40 -3.80
CA ASN A 1172 -12.78 -61.36 -3.72
C ASN A 1172 -12.25 -61.78 -2.34
N ASN A 1173 -13.14 -62.02 -1.37
CA ASN A 1173 -12.77 -62.50 -0.05
C ASN A 1173 -12.08 -63.88 -0.08
N PRO A 1174 -11.26 -64.18 0.95
CA PRO A 1174 -10.80 -63.28 2.02
C PRO A 1174 -9.75 -62.27 1.53
N LEU A 1175 -9.61 -61.15 2.23
CA LEU A 1175 -8.64 -60.10 1.95
C LEU A 1175 -7.47 -60.19 2.92
N ASP A 1176 -6.25 -60.19 2.40
CA ASP A 1176 -5.03 -60.08 3.21
C ASP A 1176 -4.67 -58.60 3.36
N VAL A 1177 -4.68 -58.09 4.59
CA VAL A 1177 -4.45 -56.67 4.90
C VAL A 1177 -3.15 -56.51 5.65
N ILE A 1178 -2.20 -55.76 5.09
CA ILE A 1178 -0.91 -55.45 5.70
C ILE A 1178 -0.79 -53.95 5.89
N VAL A 1179 -0.58 -53.51 7.13
CA VAL A 1179 -0.41 -52.10 7.47
C VAL A 1179 1.01 -51.82 7.92
N ALA A 1180 1.66 -50.85 7.30
CA ALA A 1180 3.06 -50.50 7.53
C ALA A 1180 3.30 -48.98 7.52
N LYS A 1181 4.25 -48.52 8.33
CA LYS A 1181 4.79 -47.15 8.30
C LYS A 1181 6.22 -47.18 8.77
N ASP A 1182 7.10 -46.41 8.14
CA ASP A 1182 8.51 -46.34 8.52
C ASP A 1182 8.66 -45.93 9.99
N GLY A 1183 9.57 -46.63 10.69
CA GLY A 1183 9.74 -46.46 12.15
C GLY A 1183 8.69 -47.18 13.01
N TYR A 1184 7.75 -47.92 12.42
CA TYR A 1184 6.75 -48.72 13.13
C TYR A 1184 6.80 -50.19 12.72
N ARG A 1185 6.39 -51.09 13.63
CA ARG A 1185 6.25 -52.52 13.32
C ARG A 1185 5.01 -52.75 12.46
N PRO A 1186 5.12 -53.39 11.28
CA PRO A 1186 3.96 -53.67 10.44
C PRO A 1186 3.05 -54.73 11.09
N VAL A 1187 1.77 -54.67 10.75
CA VAL A 1187 0.74 -55.61 11.20
C VAL A 1187 0.08 -56.23 9.98
N ALA A 1188 -0.07 -57.55 9.98
CA ALA A 1188 -0.80 -58.28 8.94
C ALA A 1188 -2.02 -58.98 9.55
N THR A 1189 -3.16 -58.94 8.87
CA THR A 1189 -4.39 -59.62 9.26
C THR A 1189 -5.17 -60.07 8.02
N THR A 1190 -6.18 -60.91 8.21
CA THR A 1190 -7.12 -61.28 7.15
C THR A 1190 -8.50 -60.73 7.49
N MET A 1191 -9.14 -60.06 6.53
CA MET A 1191 -10.47 -59.46 6.68
C MET A 1191 -11.45 -60.00 5.63
N LYS A 1192 -12.75 -59.80 5.87
CA LYS A 1192 -13.79 -60.11 4.89
C LYS A 1192 -14.74 -58.93 4.75
N VAL A 1193 -14.93 -58.44 3.54
CA VAL A 1193 -15.96 -57.44 3.23
C VAL A 1193 -17.30 -58.12 2.94
N ARG A 1194 -18.42 -57.49 3.25
CA ARG A 1194 -19.76 -58.04 2.96
C ARG A 1194 -20.49 -57.11 2.01
N LYS A 1195 -21.27 -57.69 1.10
CA LYS A 1195 -22.04 -56.93 0.11
C LYS A 1195 -22.92 -55.87 0.80
N GLY A 1196 -22.81 -54.61 0.38
CA GLY A 1196 -23.57 -53.49 0.92
C GLY A 1196 -23.24 -53.08 2.36
N GLU A 1197 -22.22 -53.66 3.00
CA GLU A 1197 -21.81 -53.33 4.36
C GLU A 1197 -20.44 -52.64 4.36
N THR A 1198 -20.23 -51.75 5.33
CA THR A 1198 -18.92 -51.20 5.68
C THR A 1198 -18.30 -52.04 6.79
N VAL A 1199 -17.08 -52.51 6.58
CA VAL A 1199 -16.31 -53.30 7.53
C VAL A 1199 -15.12 -52.47 8.01
N THR A 1200 -15.04 -52.24 9.32
CA THR A 1200 -13.99 -51.43 9.93
C THR A 1200 -12.80 -52.29 10.38
N GLY A 1201 -11.59 -51.89 9.99
CA GLY A 1201 -10.32 -52.46 10.43
C GLY A 1201 -9.40 -51.37 10.96
N ASP A 1202 -9.51 -51.06 12.25
CA ASP A 1202 -8.60 -50.11 12.89
C ASP A 1202 -7.29 -50.80 13.29
N PHE A 1203 -6.16 -50.13 13.07
CA PHE A 1203 -4.84 -50.68 13.34
C PHE A 1203 -4.06 -49.75 14.24
N THR A 1204 -3.40 -50.31 15.27
CA THR A 1204 -2.46 -49.56 16.10
C THR A 1204 -1.06 -50.12 15.90
N LEU A 1205 -0.17 -49.34 15.29
CA LEU A 1205 1.22 -49.70 15.08
C LEU A 1205 2.08 -49.27 16.28
N LYS A 1206 3.03 -50.11 16.67
CA LYS A 1206 4.01 -49.81 17.72
C LYS A 1206 5.30 -49.29 17.09
N LYS A 1207 5.85 -48.20 17.65
CA LYS A 1207 7.15 -47.64 17.23
C LYS A 1207 8.26 -48.69 17.45
N GLN A 1208 9.15 -48.85 16.48
CA GLN A 1208 10.23 -49.84 16.52
C GLN A 1208 11.34 -49.49 17.52
#